data_AF-W2RR66-F1
#
_entry.id   AF-W2RR66-F1
#
_cell.length_a   1.000
_cell.length_b   1.000
_cell.length_c   1.000
_cell.angle_alpha   90.00
_cell.angle_beta   90.00
_cell.angle_gamma   90.00
#
_symmetry.space_group_name_H-M   'P 1'
#
loop_
_entity.id
_entity.type
_entity.pdbx_description
1 polymer ?
#
loop_
_entity_poly.entity_id
_entity_poly.type
_entity_poly.pdbx_seq_one_letter_code
_entity_poly.pdbx_strand_id
1 'polypeptide(L)'
;MSFQNGAVTGDQDSYWRHKQANGSAKGAISKINDILGGSDDLPMYKDKPHFPQSRRRKWWQQRRSLTVLATLTITILWLTGWFSTAPKLESYSSFTSGQTYTKDPKLWRERADAVREVFKTTWNGYEKHAWGMDEYHPLSKTGRNMVEGGMGWIIVDSLDTAILMNLTSEVARAREWISTSLSYTADHDVNTFETTIRMLGGLLSAYYLSTNYPHLAPLLDDDVLQPGEDLYIEKATDLADRLLGAYDTPSGIPQASVNLNKSEGIPAGDGLSSTAEAATLQLEMKYLSKTTGEPIYWERSEQILKVIDDQQMEGGLVPIFMHPSSGTFRGQNIRLGSRGDSYYEYLIKQFLQTKGGEPVYKEMWDDVMDGIKRYLITWTKHSNLAIIGERPGGLHHELTPKMDHLVAFMPGTIALSLTNGTTVKDAKARLGPLWTKKHDEDLRLAEELMKSFWGMYKVTATGLAPEISYFAIDNPPRQWSFDDPDWSPPTPDELSDDIHAPWRLDYDIHPQDEHNLQRPETVESLFYMYHITGDTKYREWGWEMFENFRTHTQVIDELTGQVYAYTSLDTVTESPVRPKRRRDNMESFWLAETLKYFYLLFSDLDGEDGLPKLEDIVINTEAHIFPRFSIEDSKVWKTGWSRKPKKAASPAPDAQQGQQVPVGLGVRIDPKDDWAADVKAGNIGLEKKAEEAEPEGEEDGYAFPPPPVVVASTNKEVDEQGRSLDEKLAKMEQEWVDKSWDDGAAGAGAGKGKGPKSHTSHNGGGGGEAVKLKDRNRS
;
A
#
# COMPACT_ATOMS: atom_id res chain seq x y z
N MET A 1 -30.45 20.52 -38.25
CA MET A 1 -31.50 19.65 -38.82
C MET A 1 -31.27 18.25 -38.31
N SER A 2 -32.36 17.62 -37.87
CA SER A 2 -32.47 16.36 -37.12
C SER A 2 -31.77 15.16 -37.75
N PHE A 3 -31.08 14.36 -36.93
CA PHE A 3 -30.81 12.96 -37.26
C PHE A 3 -31.18 12.04 -36.10
N GLN A 4 -31.91 11.00 -36.47
CA GLN A 4 -32.54 9.98 -35.64
C GLN A 4 -31.55 8.92 -35.17
N ASN A 5 -31.86 8.41 -33.97
CA ASN A 5 -31.28 7.24 -33.33
C ASN A 5 -31.45 5.97 -34.16
N GLY A 6 -30.35 5.23 -34.35
CA GLY A 6 -30.34 3.82 -34.71
C GLY A 6 -29.69 3.02 -33.58
N ALA A 7 -30.50 2.30 -32.82
CA ALA A 7 -30.06 1.34 -31.83
C ALA A 7 -29.57 0.07 -32.54
N VAL A 8 -28.36 -0.39 -32.20
CA VAL A 8 -27.88 -1.74 -32.50
C VAL A 8 -27.63 -2.44 -31.17
N THR A 9 -28.61 -3.22 -30.74
CA THR A 9 -28.46 -4.27 -29.73
C THR A 9 -27.96 -5.53 -30.43
N GLY A 10 -26.84 -6.09 -29.99
CA GLY A 10 -26.33 -7.35 -30.55
C GLY A 10 -25.00 -7.79 -29.95
N ASP A 11 -25.09 -8.57 -28.88
CA ASP A 11 -24.25 -9.73 -28.55
C ASP A 11 -22.77 -9.50 -28.14
N GLN A 12 -22.54 -9.30 -26.83
CA GLN A 12 -21.23 -9.46 -26.18
C GLN A 12 -21.27 -10.44 -24.98
N ASP A 13 -22.13 -11.46 -25.03
CA ASP A 13 -22.24 -12.46 -23.95
C ASP A 13 -21.58 -13.82 -24.26
N SER A 14 -20.83 -13.94 -25.36
CA SER A 14 -20.22 -15.21 -25.79
C SER A 14 -18.71 -15.34 -25.60
N TYR A 15 -18.02 -14.35 -25.01
CA TYR A 15 -16.56 -14.42 -24.80
C TYR A 15 -16.12 -14.97 -23.43
N TRP A 16 -17.03 -15.07 -22.44
CA TRP A 16 -16.69 -15.48 -21.06
C TRP A 16 -17.18 -16.87 -20.64
N ARG A 17 -17.63 -17.72 -21.57
CA ARG A 17 -18.01 -19.12 -21.28
C ARG A 17 -17.43 -20.10 -22.29
N HIS A 18 -16.11 -20.29 -22.31
CA HIS A 18 -15.50 -21.58 -22.69
C HIS A 18 -13.99 -21.60 -22.40
N LYS A 19 -13.62 -21.90 -21.14
CA LYS A 19 -12.29 -22.47 -20.85
C LYS A 19 -12.31 -23.42 -19.65
N GLN A 20 -13.27 -24.34 -19.67
CA GLN A 20 -13.20 -25.63 -18.98
C GLN A 20 -13.64 -26.72 -19.97
N ALA A 21 -12.71 -27.23 -20.77
CA ALA A 21 -12.74 -28.60 -21.33
C ALA A 21 -11.57 -28.81 -22.30
N ASN A 22 -11.03 -30.03 -22.24
CA ASN A 22 -10.12 -30.69 -23.18
C ASN A 22 -8.64 -30.28 -23.16
N GLY A 23 -7.86 -31.20 -22.58
CA GLY A 23 -6.43 -31.32 -22.84
C GLY A 23 -6.13 -32.15 -24.10
N SER A 24 -4.84 -32.12 -24.42
CA SER A 24 -4.07 -33.00 -25.32
C SER A 24 -3.86 -32.55 -26.78
N ALA A 25 -2.56 -32.56 -27.13
CA ALA A 25 -1.95 -32.70 -28.46
C ALA A 25 -1.73 -31.46 -29.33
N LYS A 26 -0.56 -30.84 -29.13
CA LYS A 26 0.47 -30.37 -30.09
C LYS A 26 1.27 -29.28 -29.35
N GLY A 27 2.53 -29.41 -28.98
CA GLY A 27 3.63 -30.17 -29.57
C GLY A 27 4.69 -29.16 -29.97
N ALA A 28 5.63 -28.91 -29.04
CA ALA A 28 6.99 -28.43 -29.25
C ALA A 28 7.24 -27.53 -30.48
N ILE A 29 7.33 -26.21 -30.28
CA ILE A 29 8.20 -25.20 -30.95
C ILE A 29 7.94 -23.83 -30.26
N SER A 30 8.17 -23.73 -28.95
CA SER A 30 8.19 -22.41 -28.27
C SER A 30 9.21 -22.32 -27.13
N LYS A 31 10.08 -23.32 -26.99
CA LYS A 31 11.02 -23.45 -25.86
C LYS A 31 12.42 -22.88 -26.11
N ILE A 32 12.56 -21.91 -27.02
CA ILE A 32 13.87 -21.30 -27.31
C ILE A 32 13.88 -19.77 -27.14
N ASN A 33 12.73 -19.10 -26.95
CA ASN A 33 12.70 -17.66 -26.69
C ASN A 33 12.63 -17.25 -25.20
N ASP A 34 12.39 -18.18 -24.27
CA ASP A 34 12.28 -17.88 -22.82
C ASP A 34 13.63 -17.92 -22.07
N ILE A 35 14.77 -17.96 -22.78
CA ILE A 35 16.12 -17.94 -22.17
C ILE A 35 16.83 -16.58 -22.37
N LEU A 36 16.27 -15.67 -23.18
CA LEU A 36 16.90 -14.39 -23.51
C LEU A 36 15.90 -13.22 -23.56
N GLY A 37 15.09 -13.08 -22.52
CA GLY A 37 14.24 -11.91 -22.32
C GLY A 37 13.89 -11.76 -20.85
N GLY A 38 14.59 -10.86 -20.16
CA GLY A 38 14.16 -10.36 -18.85
C GLY A 38 12.91 -9.52 -19.04
N SER A 39 11.85 -9.86 -18.32
CA SER A 39 10.71 -8.96 -18.13
C SER A 39 10.95 -8.20 -16.84
N ASP A 40 11.45 -6.97 -17.01
CA ASP A 40 11.49 -5.92 -16.01
C ASP A 40 10.09 -5.31 -15.90
N ASP A 41 9.41 -5.57 -14.80
CA ASP A 41 8.28 -4.75 -14.34
C ASP A 41 8.52 -4.48 -12.84
N LEU A 42 8.59 -3.20 -12.48
CA LEU A 42 8.68 -2.74 -11.10
C LEU A 42 7.42 -3.20 -10.33
N PRO A 43 7.54 -3.60 -9.04
CA PRO A 43 6.37 -3.85 -8.23
C PRO A 43 5.61 -2.53 -8.02
N MET A 44 4.62 -2.29 -8.88
CA MET A 44 3.63 -1.23 -8.76
C MET A 44 2.82 -1.42 -7.47
N TYR A 45 2.41 -0.30 -6.87
CA TYR A 45 1.54 -0.24 -5.69
C TYR A 45 0.40 -1.28 -5.76
N LYS A 46 0.48 -2.26 -4.84
CA LYS A 46 -0.58 -3.22 -4.47
C LYS A 46 -1.23 -3.99 -5.64
N ASP A 47 -0.43 -4.42 -6.62
CA ASP A 47 -0.86 -5.40 -7.62
C ASP A 47 -0.42 -6.83 -7.27
N LYS A 48 -1.31 -7.79 -7.54
CA LYS A 48 -1.07 -9.22 -7.32
C LYS A 48 0.01 -9.73 -8.29
N PRO A 49 1.12 -10.34 -7.85
CA PRO A 49 2.03 -11.02 -8.77
C PRO A 49 1.32 -12.20 -9.46
N HIS A 50 1.41 -12.27 -10.79
CA HIS A 50 0.81 -13.34 -11.59
C HIS A 50 1.69 -14.61 -11.52
N PHE A 51 1.16 -15.73 -11.00
CA PHE A 51 1.90 -17.00 -10.94
C PHE A 51 1.32 -18.10 -11.84
N PRO A 52 2.15 -18.78 -12.65
CA PRO A 52 1.73 -19.99 -13.36
C PRO A 52 1.62 -21.20 -12.42
N GLN A 53 0.59 -22.01 -12.64
CA GLN A 53 0.32 -23.23 -11.85
C GLN A 53 1.49 -24.23 -11.92
N SER A 54 2.07 -24.57 -10.76
CA SER A 54 3.09 -25.60 -10.67
C SER A 54 2.49 -27.01 -10.89
N ARG A 55 3.01 -27.70 -11.89
CA ARG A 55 2.65 -29.09 -12.20
C ARG A 55 3.30 -30.04 -11.20
N ARG A 56 2.45 -30.64 -10.37
CA ARG A 56 2.72 -31.84 -9.57
C ARG A 56 3.15 -33.00 -10.49
N ARG A 57 4.35 -33.57 -10.30
CA ARG A 57 4.59 -35.00 -10.63
C ARG A 57 5.63 -35.68 -9.75
N LYS A 58 5.11 -36.63 -8.98
CA LYS A 58 5.64 -37.95 -8.59
C LYS A 58 7.17 -38.16 -8.65
N TRP A 59 7.78 -38.17 -7.47
CA TRP A 59 8.93 -39.04 -7.21
C TRP A 59 8.85 -39.60 -5.78
N TRP A 60 8.09 -40.68 -5.63
CA TRP A 60 8.16 -41.55 -4.45
C TRP A 60 7.97 -42.99 -4.92
N GLN A 61 9.08 -43.68 -5.16
CA GLN A 61 9.17 -45.13 -5.13
C GLN A 61 10.66 -45.49 -5.11
N GLN A 62 11.23 -45.50 -3.90
CA GLN A 62 12.26 -46.42 -3.42
C GLN A 62 12.92 -45.80 -2.18
N ARG A 63 12.48 -46.26 -0.99
CA ARG A 63 13.25 -46.38 0.27
C ARG A 63 12.26 -46.65 1.41
N ARG A 64 11.66 -47.85 1.39
CA ARG A 64 10.69 -48.31 2.40
C ARG A 64 11.29 -49.13 3.55
N SER A 65 12.60 -49.06 3.77
CA SER A 65 13.30 -49.87 4.77
C SER A 65 14.02 -49.07 5.86
N LEU A 66 14.08 -47.74 5.79
CA LEU A 66 14.73 -46.88 6.80
C LEU A 66 13.73 -46.15 7.73
N THR A 67 12.49 -45.93 7.29
CA THR A 67 11.48 -45.20 8.06
C THR A 67 10.95 -46.00 9.25
N VAL A 68 10.91 -47.34 9.15
CA VAL A 68 10.40 -48.22 10.21
C VAL A 68 11.38 -48.33 11.39
N LEU A 69 12.70 -48.29 11.12
CA LEU A 69 13.70 -48.30 12.19
C LEU A 69 13.70 -46.99 12.98
N ALA A 70 13.62 -45.84 12.29
CA ALA A 70 13.61 -44.52 12.94
C ALA A 70 12.39 -44.32 13.85
N THR A 71 11.21 -44.81 13.44
CA THR A 71 10.00 -44.74 14.28
C THR A 71 10.10 -45.62 15.52
N LEU A 72 10.75 -46.78 15.44
CA LEU A 72 10.95 -47.68 16.59
C LEU A 72 11.92 -47.07 17.62
N THR A 73 12.99 -46.44 17.17
CA THR A 73 13.97 -45.79 18.07
C THR A 73 13.37 -44.60 18.81
N ILE A 74 12.57 -43.77 18.13
CA ILE A 74 11.89 -42.61 18.73
C ILE A 74 10.83 -43.08 19.75
N THR A 75 10.12 -44.17 19.47
CA THR A 75 9.13 -44.72 20.40
C THR A 75 9.78 -45.29 21.67
N ILE A 76 10.95 -45.92 21.54
CA ILE A 76 11.72 -46.43 22.69
C ILE A 76 12.27 -45.28 23.54
N LEU A 77 12.79 -44.22 22.92
CA LEU A 77 13.31 -43.04 23.64
C LEU A 77 12.20 -42.24 24.35
N TRP A 78 10.98 -42.27 23.82
CA TRP A 78 9.80 -41.69 24.48
C TRP A 78 9.33 -42.52 25.68
N LEU A 79 9.34 -43.86 25.57
CA LEU A 79 8.92 -44.77 26.64
C LEU A 79 9.93 -44.88 27.80
N THR A 80 11.23 -44.62 27.55
CA THR A 80 12.28 -44.68 28.60
C THR A 80 12.51 -43.35 29.33
N GLY A 81 11.70 -42.32 29.07
CA GLY A 81 11.78 -41.05 29.80
C GLY A 81 13.02 -40.21 29.49
N TRP A 82 13.72 -40.46 28.38
CA TRP A 82 14.97 -39.76 28.05
C TRP A 82 14.77 -38.27 27.70
N PHE A 83 13.54 -37.84 27.44
CA PHE A 83 13.18 -36.45 27.13
C PHE A 83 12.48 -35.70 28.27
N SER A 84 12.39 -36.27 29.48
CA SER A 84 11.72 -35.59 30.61
C SER A 84 12.63 -34.61 31.34
N THR A 85 13.07 -33.56 30.65
CA THR A 85 13.44 -32.26 31.23
C THR A 85 13.09 -31.15 30.24
N ALA A 86 11.79 -30.86 30.10
CA ALA A 86 11.32 -29.64 29.45
C ALA A 86 11.24 -28.52 30.51
N PRO A 87 11.77 -27.32 30.23
CA PRO A 87 11.53 -26.18 31.11
C PRO A 87 10.02 -25.85 31.12
N LYS A 88 9.50 -25.51 32.29
CA LYS A 88 8.10 -25.11 32.49
C LYS A 88 7.76 -23.94 31.56
N LEU A 89 6.93 -24.21 30.56
CA LEU A 89 6.13 -23.18 29.91
C LEU A 89 5.11 -22.70 30.96
N GLU A 90 5.18 -21.44 31.36
CA GLU A 90 4.10 -20.82 32.13
C GLU A 90 2.84 -20.79 31.27
N SER A 91 1.82 -21.52 31.73
CA SER A 91 0.46 -21.49 31.22
C SER A 91 -0.09 -20.08 31.41
N TYR A 92 -0.10 -19.27 30.34
CA TYR A 92 -0.88 -18.04 30.31
C TYR A 92 -2.36 -18.39 30.48
N SER A 93 -2.98 -17.84 31.52
CA SER A 93 -4.37 -18.08 31.85
C SER A 93 -5.28 -17.54 30.74
N SER A 94 -6.26 -18.37 30.36
CA SER A 94 -7.44 -17.99 29.60
C SER A 94 -8.01 -16.64 30.05
N PHE A 95 -8.06 -15.70 29.11
CA PHE A 95 -8.69 -14.41 29.27
C PHE A 95 -10.21 -14.59 29.39
N THR A 96 -10.74 -14.58 30.61
CA THR A 96 -12.19 -14.61 30.86
C THR A 96 -12.75 -13.20 30.85
N SER A 97 -13.78 -13.00 30.03
CA SER A 97 -14.62 -11.80 29.88
C SER A 97 -14.93 -11.10 31.21
N GLY A 98 -14.37 -9.90 31.36
CA GLY A 98 -14.55 -9.02 32.50
C GLY A 98 -13.42 -8.00 32.61
N GLN A 99 -13.02 -7.39 31.49
CA GLN A 99 -11.84 -6.54 31.44
C GLN A 99 -12.17 -5.14 31.99
N THR A 100 -11.75 -4.86 33.22
CA THR A 100 -11.49 -3.48 33.64
C THR A 100 -10.31 -2.97 32.82
N TYR A 101 -10.58 -2.18 31.78
CA TYR A 101 -9.54 -1.59 30.94
C TYR A 101 -8.55 -0.78 31.80
N THR A 102 -7.27 -1.05 31.66
CA THR A 102 -6.23 -0.43 32.49
C THR A 102 -5.89 0.97 31.97
N LYS A 103 -5.96 1.95 32.86
CA LYS A 103 -5.53 3.33 32.62
C LYS A 103 -4.10 3.59 33.11
N ASP A 104 -3.33 2.55 33.43
CA ASP A 104 -1.97 2.70 33.98
C ASP A 104 -1.01 3.32 32.93
N PRO A 105 -0.58 4.58 33.09
CA PRO A 105 0.32 5.23 32.13
C PRO A 105 1.67 4.51 32.03
N LYS A 106 2.12 3.85 33.10
CA LYS A 106 3.38 3.11 33.11
C LYS A 106 3.33 1.91 32.19
N LEU A 107 2.23 1.17 32.18
CA LEU A 107 2.04 0.04 31.26
C LEU A 107 2.11 0.49 29.81
N TRP A 108 1.43 1.59 29.47
CA TRP A 108 1.42 2.10 28.10
C TRP A 108 2.81 2.57 27.64
N ARG A 109 3.58 3.19 28.55
CA ARG A 109 5.00 3.50 28.34
C ARG A 109 5.82 2.23 28.04
N GLU A 110 5.68 1.18 28.87
CA GLU A 110 6.38 -0.09 28.66
C GLU A 110 6.03 -0.74 27.31
N ARG A 111 4.77 -0.61 26.87
CA ARG A 111 4.31 -1.08 25.55
C ARG A 111 4.91 -0.26 24.40
N ALA A 112 4.98 1.06 24.53
CA ALA A 112 5.66 1.92 23.56
C ALA A 112 7.16 1.59 23.47
N ASP A 113 7.82 1.33 24.60
CA ASP A 113 9.23 0.90 24.64
C ASP A 113 9.43 -0.46 23.95
N ALA A 114 8.49 -1.40 24.11
CA ALA A 114 8.54 -2.68 23.39
C ALA A 114 8.48 -2.50 21.86
N VAL A 115 7.66 -1.56 21.37
CA VAL A 115 7.60 -1.20 19.94
C VAL A 115 8.93 -0.61 19.48
N ARG A 116 9.52 0.30 20.27
CA ARG A 116 10.83 0.89 19.99
C ARG A 116 11.93 -0.18 19.90
N GLU A 117 11.92 -1.18 20.76
CA GLU A 117 12.89 -2.29 20.70
C GLU A 117 12.69 -3.18 19.47
N VAL A 118 11.45 -3.39 19.03
CA VAL A 118 11.14 -4.08 17.76
C VAL A 118 11.66 -3.28 16.56
N PHE A 119 11.48 -1.96 16.56
CA PHE A 119 12.04 -1.07 15.53
C PHE A 119 13.56 -1.22 15.47
N LYS A 120 14.26 -1.04 16.60
CA LYS A 120 15.72 -1.16 16.68
C LYS A 120 16.21 -2.53 16.23
N THR A 121 15.54 -3.60 16.66
CA THR A 121 15.89 -4.97 16.26
C THR A 121 15.83 -5.10 14.74
N THR A 122 14.75 -4.62 14.14
CA THR A 122 14.51 -4.68 12.70
C THR A 122 15.50 -3.82 11.92
N TRP A 123 15.70 -2.58 12.35
CA TRP A 123 16.65 -1.63 11.78
C TRP A 123 18.07 -2.19 11.79
N ASN A 124 18.52 -2.76 12.91
CA ASN A 124 19.84 -3.38 13.03
C ASN A 124 19.99 -4.58 12.08
N GLY A 125 18.93 -5.36 11.88
CA GLY A 125 18.91 -6.44 10.90
C GLY A 125 19.08 -5.92 9.47
N TYR A 126 18.31 -4.90 9.10
CA TYR A 126 18.41 -4.22 7.81
C TYR A 126 19.79 -3.60 7.59
N GLU A 127 20.29 -2.82 8.54
CA GLU A 127 21.62 -2.18 8.45
C GLU A 127 22.74 -3.20 8.29
N LYS A 128 22.65 -4.35 8.96
CA LYS A 128 23.66 -5.39 8.85
C LYS A 128 23.67 -6.09 7.48
N HIS A 129 22.52 -6.21 6.82
CA HIS A 129 22.36 -7.13 5.69
C HIS A 129 22.01 -6.46 4.36
N ALA A 130 21.48 -5.24 4.39
CA ALA A 130 20.94 -4.55 3.22
C ALA A 130 21.06 -3.02 3.33
N TRP A 131 22.00 -2.47 4.12
CA TRP A 131 22.13 -1.01 4.27
C TRP A 131 22.27 -0.28 2.93
N GLY A 132 21.41 0.71 2.72
CA GLY A 132 21.34 1.50 1.49
C GLY A 132 20.50 0.87 0.39
N MET A 133 19.99 -0.35 0.58
CA MET A 133 19.16 -1.04 -0.39
C MET A 133 17.68 -0.66 -0.24
N ASP A 134 16.95 -0.71 -1.35
CA ASP A 134 15.52 -0.36 -1.36
C ASP A 134 14.63 -1.44 -0.75
N GLU A 135 14.99 -2.71 -0.95
CA GLU A 135 14.27 -3.88 -0.42
C GLU A 135 15.16 -4.70 0.51
N TYR A 136 14.53 -5.29 1.53
CA TYR A 136 15.19 -6.17 2.49
C TYR A 136 14.50 -7.52 2.58
N HIS A 137 15.29 -8.57 2.38
CA HIS A 137 14.88 -9.97 2.44
C HIS A 137 15.48 -10.63 3.69
N PRO A 138 14.77 -10.58 4.83
CA PRO A 138 15.35 -10.94 6.12
C PRO A 138 15.63 -12.44 6.28
N LEU A 139 14.91 -13.34 5.60
CA LEU A 139 15.17 -14.78 5.68
C LEU A 139 16.44 -15.16 4.92
N SER A 140 16.65 -14.60 3.72
CA SER A 140 17.87 -14.82 2.93
C SER A 140 19.04 -13.93 3.36
N LYS A 141 18.79 -12.90 4.17
CA LYS A 141 19.76 -11.87 4.57
C LYS A 141 20.36 -11.15 3.37
N THR A 142 19.51 -10.80 2.41
CA THR A 142 19.88 -10.08 1.19
C THR A 142 19.06 -8.80 1.03
N GLY A 143 19.47 -7.95 0.09
CA GLY A 143 18.70 -6.77 -0.30
C GLY A 143 18.76 -6.57 -1.81
N ARG A 144 17.86 -5.73 -2.31
CA ARG A 144 17.73 -5.41 -3.73
C ARG A 144 17.51 -3.91 -3.90
N ASN A 145 18.10 -3.35 -4.95
CA ASN A 145 17.78 -2.00 -5.39
C ASN A 145 16.73 -2.04 -6.50
N MET A 146 15.80 -1.10 -6.46
CA MET A 146 14.80 -0.92 -7.52
C MET A 146 15.40 -0.22 -8.74
N VAL A 147 16.40 0.63 -8.53
CA VAL A 147 17.13 1.34 -9.59
C VAL A 147 18.64 1.19 -9.39
N GLU A 148 19.43 1.47 -10.42
CA GLU A 148 20.90 1.47 -10.29
C GLU A 148 21.34 2.44 -9.16
N GLY A 149 22.15 1.95 -8.22
CA GLY A 149 22.60 2.71 -7.05
C GLY A 149 21.63 2.73 -5.86
N GLY A 150 20.35 2.40 -6.06
CA GLY A 150 19.32 2.43 -5.02
C GLY A 150 18.88 3.85 -4.64
N MET A 151 17.70 3.96 -4.05
CA MET A 151 17.17 5.21 -3.50
C MET A 151 17.12 5.21 -1.97
N GLY A 152 17.55 4.14 -1.31
CA GLY A 152 17.51 4.02 0.15
C GLY A 152 16.09 4.05 0.67
N TRP A 153 15.18 3.37 -0.04
CA TRP A 153 13.74 3.37 0.22
C TRP A 153 13.41 3.18 1.70
N ILE A 154 13.96 2.13 2.34
CA ILE A 154 13.76 1.85 3.77
C ILE A 154 14.39 2.93 4.67
N ILE A 155 15.52 3.53 4.29
CA ILE A 155 16.22 4.54 5.10
C ILE A 155 15.36 5.80 5.21
N VAL A 156 14.90 6.33 4.08
CA VAL A 156 14.13 7.57 4.05
C VAL A 156 12.75 7.38 4.68
N ASP A 157 12.08 6.27 4.35
CA ASP A 157 10.74 5.96 4.83
C ASP A 157 10.69 5.74 6.36
N SER A 158 11.77 5.23 6.96
CA SER A 158 11.84 4.98 8.42
C SER A 158 12.38 6.16 9.23
N LEU A 159 12.87 7.21 8.58
CA LEU A 159 13.67 8.26 9.22
C LEU A 159 12.88 9.01 10.30
N ASP A 160 11.66 9.41 9.99
CA ASP A 160 10.81 10.14 10.92
C ASP A 160 10.33 9.26 12.08
N THR A 161 10.11 7.95 11.87
CA THR A 161 9.88 6.99 12.96
C THR A 161 11.06 6.98 13.94
N ALA A 162 12.29 6.93 13.41
CA ALA A 162 13.49 6.96 14.24
C ALA A 162 13.62 8.27 15.04
N ILE A 163 13.24 9.41 14.44
CA ILE A 163 13.16 10.71 15.13
C ILE A 163 12.13 10.66 16.28
N LEU A 164 10.89 10.23 16.00
CA LEU A 164 9.81 10.13 17.01
C LEU A 164 10.16 9.19 18.17
N MET A 165 10.93 8.14 17.90
CA MET A 165 11.40 7.19 18.90
C MET A 165 12.68 7.64 19.62
N ASN A 166 13.20 8.84 19.32
CA ASN A 166 14.40 9.43 19.90
C ASN A 166 15.67 8.56 19.70
N LEU A 167 15.83 8.02 18.49
CA LEU A 167 16.94 7.13 18.11
C LEU A 167 18.08 7.90 17.44
N THR A 168 18.80 8.71 18.22
CA THR A 168 19.82 9.65 17.70
C THR A 168 20.89 8.98 16.84
N SER A 169 21.37 7.80 17.20
CA SER A 169 22.44 7.11 16.46
C SER A 169 21.96 6.67 15.08
N GLU A 170 20.77 6.10 15.02
CA GLU A 170 20.12 5.62 13.80
C GLU A 170 19.77 6.80 12.87
N VAL A 171 19.27 7.91 13.43
CA VAL A 171 19.01 9.15 12.67
C VAL A 171 20.31 9.74 12.11
N ALA A 172 21.37 9.83 12.92
CA ALA A 172 22.67 10.34 12.45
C ALA A 172 23.23 9.48 11.31
N ARG A 173 23.09 8.15 11.42
CA ARG A 173 23.54 7.20 10.41
C ARG A 173 22.74 7.29 9.10
N ALA A 174 21.41 7.40 9.20
CA ALA A 174 20.55 7.62 8.05
C ALA A 174 20.87 8.95 7.34
N ARG A 175 21.06 10.01 8.13
CA ARG A 175 21.42 11.34 7.63
C ARG A 175 22.76 11.34 6.88
N GLU A 176 23.78 10.66 7.42
CA GLU A 176 25.07 10.47 6.74
C GLU A 176 24.88 9.81 5.36
N TRP A 177 24.07 8.75 5.27
CA TRP A 177 23.78 8.07 4.02
C TRP A 177 23.04 8.99 3.03
N ILE A 178 22.01 9.73 3.48
CA ILE A 178 21.28 10.70 2.65
C ILE A 178 22.23 11.77 2.08
N SER A 179 23.15 12.28 2.90
CA SER A 179 24.09 13.32 2.46
C SER A 179 25.12 12.83 1.44
N THR A 180 25.55 11.57 1.54
CA THR A 180 26.70 11.05 0.76
C THR A 180 26.31 10.15 -0.40
N SER A 181 25.16 9.48 -0.32
CA SER A 181 24.81 8.36 -1.19
C SER A 181 23.50 8.56 -1.96
N LEU A 182 22.51 9.26 -1.39
CA LEU A 182 21.22 9.47 -2.06
C LEU A 182 21.36 10.33 -3.33
N SER A 183 21.00 9.74 -4.47
CA SER A 183 21.01 10.37 -5.79
C SER A 183 19.74 10.03 -6.58
N TYR A 184 19.30 10.96 -7.43
CA TYR A 184 18.14 10.81 -8.31
C TYR A 184 18.54 10.75 -9.80
N THR A 185 19.80 10.44 -10.09
CA THR A 185 20.38 10.49 -11.44
C THR A 185 20.34 9.16 -12.19
N ALA A 186 19.77 8.11 -11.61
CA ALA A 186 19.59 6.84 -12.30
C ALA A 186 18.67 7.03 -13.51
N ASP A 187 19.07 6.56 -14.69
CA ASP A 187 18.24 6.62 -15.90
C ASP A 187 17.23 5.46 -15.91
N HIS A 188 16.30 5.50 -14.97
CA HIS A 188 15.26 4.50 -14.74
C HIS A 188 13.95 5.20 -14.37
N ASP A 189 12.82 4.58 -14.68
CA ASP A 189 11.51 5.06 -14.24
C ASP A 189 11.22 4.64 -12.79
N VAL A 190 10.45 5.45 -12.09
CA VAL A 190 9.93 5.15 -10.75
C VAL A 190 8.46 5.52 -10.73
N ASN A 191 7.66 4.87 -9.87
CA ASN A 191 6.25 5.20 -9.74
C ASN A 191 6.10 6.59 -9.07
N THR A 192 5.38 7.50 -9.73
CA THR A 192 5.21 8.89 -9.29
C THR A 192 4.59 8.98 -7.91
N PHE A 193 3.57 8.15 -7.64
CA PHE A 193 2.85 8.14 -6.38
C PHE A 193 3.73 7.62 -5.24
N GLU A 194 4.33 6.44 -5.41
CA GLU A 194 5.17 5.80 -4.40
C GLU A 194 6.37 6.68 -4.03
N THR A 195 7.04 7.27 -5.02
CA THR A 195 8.15 8.18 -4.75
C THR A 195 7.69 9.46 -4.04
N THR A 196 6.48 9.95 -4.33
CA THR A 196 5.93 11.13 -3.64
C THR A 196 5.61 10.82 -2.18
N ILE A 197 4.80 9.79 -1.92
CA ILE A 197 4.29 9.56 -0.57
C ILE A 197 5.38 9.07 0.39
N ARG A 198 6.41 8.35 -0.09
CA ARG A 198 7.45 7.77 0.78
C ARG A 198 8.73 8.59 0.79
N MET A 199 9.31 8.84 -0.38
CA MET A 199 10.61 9.51 -0.45
C MET A 199 10.48 11.01 -0.19
N LEU A 200 9.61 11.69 -0.94
CA LEU A 200 9.35 13.11 -0.71
C LEU A 200 8.69 13.32 0.66
N GLY A 201 7.71 12.49 1.01
CA GLY A 201 7.05 12.55 2.31
C GLY A 201 7.99 12.33 3.50
N GLY A 202 8.84 11.30 3.45
CA GLY A 202 9.80 10.99 4.51
C GLY A 202 10.83 12.11 4.72
N LEU A 203 11.35 12.69 3.64
CA LEU A 203 12.27 13.84 3.71
C LEU A 203 11.59 15.09 4.30
N LEU A 204 10.37 15.40 3.86
CA LEU A 204 9.60 16.53 4.39
C LEU A 204 9.24 16.37 5.87
N SER A 205 8.87 15.15 6.29
CA SER A 205 8.58 14.83 7.69
C SER A 205 9.84 14.90 8.55
N ALA A 206 10.97 14.38 8.06
CA ALA A 206 12.25 14.50 8.75
C ALA A 206 12.65 15.97 8.95
N TYR A 207 12.49 16.81 7.92
CA TYR A 207 12.69 18.26 8.01
C TYR A 207 11.78 18.90 9.08
N TYR A 208 10.48 18.63 9.01
CA TYR A 208 9.52 19.17 9.97
C TYR A 208 9.87 18.80 11.41
N LEU A 209 10.11 17.51 11.67
CA LEU A 209 10.38 17.03 13.02
C LEU A 209 11.71 17.55 13.57
N SER A 210 12.78 17.57 12.75
CA SER A 210 14.08 18.09 13.21
C SER A 210 14.02 19.56 13.57
N THR A 211 13.24 20.36 12.84
CA THR A 211 13.14 21.81 13.06
C THR A 211 12.15 22.17 14.15
N ASN A 212 10.98 21.53 14.20
CA ASN A 212 9.91 21.88 15.13
C ASN A 212 9.95 21.11 16.46
N TYR A 213 10.64 19.97 16.49
CA TYR A 213 10.79 19.11 17.68
C TYR A 213 12.27 18.75 17.90
N PRO A 214 13.18 19.73 18.06
CA PRO A 214 14.62 19.49 18.12
C PRO A 214 15.10 18.66 19.32
N HIS A 215 14.22 18.42 20.31
CA HIS A 215 14.48 17.50 21.42
C HIS A 215 14.32 16.02 21.04
N LEU A 216 13.68 15.73 19.91
CA LEU A 216 13.53 14.39 19.36
C LEU A 216 14.74 14.06 18.48
N ALA A 217 15.54 13.10 18.91
CA ALA A 217 16.77 12.67 18.28
C ALA A 217 17.77 13.83 17.98
N PRO A 218 18.21 14.58 19.01
CA PRO A 218 19.06 15.75 18.83
C PRO A 218 20.40 15.37 18.19
N LEU A 219 20.80 16.07 17.13
CA LEU A 219 22.07 15.87 16.43
C LEU A 219 23.16 16.78 17.05
N LEU A 220 24.38 16.25 17.20
CA LEU A 220 25.50 16.94 17.88
C LEU A 220 26.25 17.94 16.99
N ASP A 221 26.12 17.81 15.66
CA ASP A 221 26.95 18.49 14.65
C ASP A 221 26.18 19.58 13.87
N ASP A 222 25.21 20.24 14.50
CA ASP A 222 24.74 21.52 13.98
C ASP A 222 25.75 22.57 14.45
N ASP A 223 26.67 22.96 13.56
CA ASP A 223 27.44 24.19 13.74
C ASP A 223 26.45 25.27 14.19
N VAL A 224 26.71 25.94 15.32
CA VAL A 224 25.80 26.89 15.98
C VAL A 224 25.38 28.07 15.06
N LEU A 225 25.92 28.13 13.83
CA LEU A 225 25.67 29.11 12.79
C LEU A 225 25.43 28.52 11.37
N GLN A 226 25.32 27.20 11.21
CA GLN A 226 24.85 26.53 9.99
C GLN A 226 23.89 25.41 10.38
N PRO A 227 22.57 25.63 10.31
CA PRO A 227 21.62 24.56 10.58
C PRO A 227 21.88 23.39 9.63
N GLY A 228 22.07 22.18 10.16
CA GLY A 228 21.98 20.96 9.37
C GLY A 228 20.59 20.72 8.76
N GLU A 229 19.66 21.67 8.91
CA GLU A 229 18.26 21.59 8.49
C GLU A 229 18.08 21.59 6.96
N ASP A 230 19.04 22.16 6.20
CA ASP A 230 18.90 22.30 4.74
C ASP A 230 18.96 20.95 4.00
N LEU A 231 19.64 19.92 4.53
CA LEU A 231 19.84 18.65 3.79
C LEU A 231 18.52 18.01 3.34
N TYR A 232 17.56 17.86 4.26
CA TYR A 232 16.31 17.15 3.94
C TYR A 232 15.46 17.96 2.97
N ILE A 233 15.36 19.28 3.18
CA ILE A 233 14.58 20.15 2.31
C ILE A 233 15.22 20.34 0.94
N GLU A 234 16.55 20.39 0.84
CA GLU A 234 17.29 20.41 -0.43
C GLU A 234 17.02 19.13 -1.23
N LYS A 235 17.15 17.95 -0.60
CA LYS A 235 16.87 16.66 -1.24
C LYS A 235 15.40 16.55 -1.64
N ALA A 236 14.47 17.01 -0.79
CA ALA A 236 13.05 17.04 -1.08
C ALA A 236 12.73 17.95 -2.29
N THR A 237 13.36 19.12 -2.36
CA THR A 237 13.16 20.09 -3.45
C THR A 237 13.69 19.54 -4.78
N ASP A 238 14.92 19.00 -4.81
CA ASP A 238 15.48 18.35 -6.01
C ASP A 238 14.61 17.18 -6.49
N LEU A 239 14.10 16.36 -5.57
CA LEU A 239 13.18 15.28 -5.91
C LEU A 239 11.87 15.79 -6.51
N ALA A 240 11.24 16.79 -5.88
CA ALA A 240 9.96 17.34 -6.34
C ALA A 240 10.07 18.02 -7.71
N ASP A 241 11.16 18.75 -7.97
CA ASP A 241 11.43 19.34 -9.28
C ASP A 241 11.45 18.29 -10.39
N ARG A 242 12.02 17.11 -10.11
CA ARG A 242 12.04 15.99 -11.04
C ARG A 242 10.67 15.34 -11.20
N LEU A 243 9.93 15.20 -10.10
CA LEU A 243 8.57 14.65 -10.09
C LEU A 243 7.58 15.51 -10.89
N LEU A 244 7.79 16.83 -10.99
CA LEU A 244 6.94 17.72 -11.79
C LEU A 244 6.83 17.29 -13.25
N GLY A 245 7.84 16.60 -13.80
CA GLY A 245 7.78 16.01 -15.14
C GLY A 245 6.63 15.03 -15.35
N ALA A 246 6.15 14.37 -14.29
CA ALA A 246 4.99 13.49 -14.37
C ALA A 246 3.69 14.26 -14.68
N TYR A 247 3.60 15.52 -14.28
CA TYR A 247 2.41 16.38 -14.40
C TYR A 247 2.25 17.01 -15.78
N ASP A 248 3.22 16.84 -16.68
CA ASP A 248 3.23 17.42 -18.01
C ASP A 248 2.36 16.62 -18.98
N THR A 249 1.07 16.58 -18.65
CA THR A 249 0.00 16.03 -19.48
C THR A 249 -1.00 17.13 -19.83
N PRO A 250 -1.74 17.02 -20.96
CA PRO A 250 -2.71 18.04 -21.34
C PRO A 250 -3.80 18.33 -20.30
N SER A 251 -4.14 17.36 -19.43
CA SER A 251 -5.13 17.55 -18.37
C SER A 251 -4.52 18.00 -17.03
N GLY A 252 -3.22 17.83 -16.84
CA GLY A 252 -2.52 18.01 -15.56
C GLY A 252 -2.60 16.79 -14.63
N ILE A 253 -3.29 15.72 -15.02
CA ILE A 253 -3.25 14.44 -14.31
C ILE A 253 -1.89 13.78 -14.54
N PRO A 254 -1.16 13.40 -13.49
CA PRO A 254 0.20 12.90 -13.64
C PRO A 254 0.23 11.51 -14.29
N GLN A 255 1.33 11.26 -15.00
CA GLN A 255 1.67 9.92 -15.47
C GLN A 255 1.97 8.99 -14.29
N ALA A 256 1.69 7.70 -14.46
CA ALA A 256 1.88 6.68 -13.43
C ALA A 256 3.34 6.57 -12.98
N SER A 257 4.28 6.71 -13.92
CA SER A 257 5.71 6.67 -13.65
C SER A 257 6.39 7.95 -14.13
N VAL A 258 7.64 8.16 -13.69
CA VAL A 258 8.50 9.28 -14.07
C VAL A 258 9.95 8.84 -14.07
N ASN A 259 10.72 9.30 -15.05
CA ASN A 259 12.17 9.17 -15.03
C ASN A 259 12.77 10.38 -14.32
N LEU A 260 13.31 10.20 -13.12
CA LEU A 260 13.80 11.30 -12.29
C LEU A 260 15.03 12.01 -12.88
N ASN A 261 15.89 11.27 -13.59
CA ASN A 261 17.09 11.84 -14.22
C ASN A 261 16.71 12.79 -15.38
N LYS A 262 15.71 12.41 -16.17
CA LYS A 262 15.20 13.19 -17.32
C LYS A 262 14.10 14.18 -16.95
N SER A 263 13.49 14.03 -15.77
CA SER A 263 12.30 14.75 -15.33
C SER A 263 11.16 14.63 -16.36
N GLU A 264 10.90 13.39 -16.81
CA GLU A 264 9.94 13.09 -17.86
C GLU A 264 8.93 12.04 -17.38
N GLY A 265 7.63 12.36 -17.48
CA GLY A 265 6.55 11.43 -17.16
C GLY A 265 6.46 10.26 -18.15
N ILE A 266 6.33 9.05 -17.63
CA ILE A 266 6.26 7.80 -18.38
C ILE A 266 4.85 7.20 -18.25
N PRO A 267 4.08 7.08 -19.34
CA PRO A 267 2.77 6.44 -19.31
C PRO A 267 2.88 4.97 -18.89
N ALA A 268 1.89 4.48 -18.16
CA ALA A 268 1.72 3.04 -17.95
C ALA A 268 1.52 2.31 -19.28
N GLY A 269 1.75 0.99 -19.32
CA GLY A 269 1.61 0.19 -20.54
C GLY A 269 0.22 0.25 -21.18
N ASP A 270 -0.84 0.48 -20.39
CA ASP A 270 -2.22 0.69 -20.88
C ASP A 270 -2.60 2.18 -21.06
N GLY A 271 -1.69 3.10 -20.76
CA GLY A 271 -1.87 4.54 -20.83
C GLY A 271 -2.81 5.12 -19.77
N LEU A 272 -3.12 4.38 -18.70
CA LEU A 272 -3.99 4.82 -17.62
C LEU A 272 -3.18 5.14 -16.36
N SER A 273 -3.65 6.13 -15.60
CA SER A 273 -3.22 6.33 -14.22
C SER A 273 -4.29 5.80 -13.28
N SER A 274 -3.84 5.18 -12.20
CA SER A 274 -4.68 4.87 -11.04
C SER A 274 -5.19 6.16 -10.41
N THR A 275 -6.48 6.21 -10.05
CA THR A 275 -7.10 7.43 -9.52
C THR A 275 -6.49 7.84 -8.18
N ALA A 276 -6.26 6.88 -7.27
CA ALA A 276 -5.57 7.18 -6.01
C ALA A 276 -4.13 7.63 -6.25
N GLU A 277 -3.39 6.96 -7.14
CA GLU A 277 -1.99 7.35 -7.43
C GLU A 277 -1.91 8.79 -7.97
N ALA A 278 -2.83 9.17 -8.86
CA ALA A 278 -2.88 10.52 -9.40
C ALA A 278 -3.33 11.57 -8.37
N ALA A 279 -4.17 11.20 -7.40
CA ALA A 279 -4.87 12.13 -6.52
C ALA A 279 -4.47 12.05 -5.03
N THR A 280 -3.28 11.50 -4.76
CA THR A 280 -2.69 11.38 -3.43
C THR A 280 -1.24 11.88 -3.44
N LEU A 281 -1.07 13.14 -3.82
CA LEU A 281 0.22 13.83 -3.99
C LEU A 281 0.22 15.24 -3.36
N GLN A 282 -0.94 15.66 -2.84
CA GLN A 282 -1.25 17.06 -2.56
C GLN A 282 -0.63 17.50 -1.25
N LEU A 283 -0.61 16.66 -0.22
CA LEU A 283 -0.09 17.04 1.08
C LEU A 283 1.40 17.36 1.01
N GLU A 284 2.15 16.52 0.31
CA GLU A 284 3.59 16.63 0.07
C GLU A 284 3.90 17.90 -0.72
N MET A 285 3.23 18.05 -1.87
CA MET A 285 3.47 19.19 -2.78
C MET A 285 3.03 20.52 -2.16
N LYS A 286 1.91 20.57 -1.42
CA LYS A 286 1.46 21.78 -0.71
C LYS A 286 2.38 22.15 0.44
N TYR A 287 2.85 21.16 1.20
CA TYR A 287 3.80 21.43 2.27
C TYR A 287 5.14 21.93 1.72
N LEU A 288 5.68 21.28 0.68
CA LEU A 288 6.89 21.73 0.02
C LEU A 288 6.74 23.17 -0.51
N SER A 289 5.64 23.46 -1.22
CA SER A 289 5.33 24.80 -1.73
C SER A 289 5.31 25.85 -0.61
N LYS A 290 4.72 25.51 0.53
CA LYS A 290 4.67 26.39 1.70
C LYS A 290 6.05 26.67 2.29
N THR A 291 6.92 25.65 2.29
CA THR A 291 8.27 25.72 2.86
C THR A 291 9.25 26.46 1.95
N THR A 292 9.25 26.17 0.65
CA THR A 292 10.16 26.78 -0.33
C THR A 292 9.68 28.15 -0.81
N GLY A 293 8.37 28.41 -0.73
CA GLY A 293 7.75 29.61 -1.30
C GLY A 293 7.39 29.47 -2.78
N GLU A 294 7.67 28.33 -3.40
CA GLU A 294 7.46 28.11 -4.85
C GLU A 294 6.03 27.63 -5.14
N PRO A 295 5.22 28.41 -5.89
CA PRO A 295 3.80 28.11 -6.02
C PRO A 295 3.43 26.98 -6.97
N ILE A 296 4.37 26.58 -7.82
CA ILE A 296 4.12 25.59 -8.85
C ILE A 296 3.69 24.23 -8.26
N TYR A 297 4.26 23.79 -7.14
CA TYR A 297 3.89 22.50 -6.53
C TYR A 297 2.44 22.53 -6.01
N TRP A 298 2.02 23.63 -5.39
CA TRP A 298 0.65 23.83 -4.94
C TRP A 298 -0.31 23.82 -6.13
N GLU A 299 -0.06 24.66 -7.14
CA GLU A 299 -0.95 24.82 -8.30
C GLU A 299 -1.11 23.52 -9.09
N ARG A 300 -0.01 22.80 -9.35
CA ARG A 300 -0.02 21.53 -10.11
C ARG A 300 -0.75 20.44 -9.35
N SER A 301 -0.54 20.32 -8.04
CA SER A 301 -1.18 19.28 -7.23
C SER A 301 -2.69 19.50 -7.05
N GLU A 302 -3.16 20.75 -6.95
CA GLU A 302 -4.59 21.06 -6.82
C GLU A 302 -5.39 20.87 -8.11
N GLN A 303 -4.76 21.14 -9.26
CA GLN A 303 -5.42 21.05 -10.57
C GLN A 303 -6.01 19.65 -10.83
N ILE A 304 -5.39 18.59 -10.29
CA ILE A 304 -5.88 17.21 -10.36
C ILE A 304 -7.29 17.10 -9.78
N LEU A 305 -7.52 17.66 -8.58
CA LEU A 305 -8.80 17.54 -7.89
C LEU A 305 -9.89 18.35 -8.59
N LYS A 306 -9.52 19.46 -9.22
CA LYS A 306 -10.41 20.19 -10.11
C LYS A 306 -10.87 19.32 -11.28
N VAL A 307 -9.96 18.61 -11.95
CA VAL A 307 -10.28 17.72 -13.09
C VAL A 307 -11.20 16.58 -12.66
N ILE A 308 -11.01 16.05 -11.45
CA ILE A 308 -11.86 15.02 -10.87
C ILE A 308 -13.25 15.58 -10.53
N ASP A 309 -13.36 16.68 -9.76
CA ASP A 309 -14.66 17.26 -9.36
C ASP A 309 -15.45 17.77 -10.58
N ASP A 310 -14.77 18.27 -11.62
CA ASP A 310 -15.38 18.75 -12.86
C ASP A 310 -16.21 17.69 -13.60
N GLN A 311 -15.94 16.39 -13.35
CA GLN A 311 -16.67 15.26 -13.92
C GLN A 311 -17.99 14.96 -13.19
N GLN A 312 -18.16 15.46 -11.97
CA GLN A 312 -19.41 15.38 -11.18
C GLN A 312 -19.91 13.93 -11.01
N MET A 313 -19.03 13.03 -10.57
CA MET A 313 -19.37 11.64 -10.30
C MET A 313 -20.42 11.51 -9.18
N GLU A 314 -21.37 10.59 -9.36
CA GLU A 314 -22.47 10.38 -8.41
C GLU A 314 -21.94 9.98 -7.03
N GLY A 315 -22.42 10.67 -5.98
CA GLY A 315 -21.98 10.45 -4.60
C GLY A 315 -20.49 10.76 -4.34
N GLY A 316 -19.79 11.45 -5.26
CA GLY A 316 -18.35 11.67 -5.16
C GLY A 316 -17.51 10.39 -5.32
N LEU A 317 -18.13 9.27 -5.65
CA LEU A 317 -17.47 7.96 -5.78
C LEU A 317 -16.88 7.80 -7.18
N VAL A 318 -15.58 7.57 -7.25
CA VAL A 318 -14.81 7.65 -8.50
C VAL A 318 -14.33 6.26 -8.97
N PRO A 319 -14.33 5.99 -10.29
CA PRO A 319 -13.66 4.82 -10.84
C PRO A 319 -12.17 4.82 -10.52
N ILE A 320 -11.57 3.63 -10.41
CA ILE A 320 -10.16 3.46 -10.01
C ILE A 320 -9.12 3.80 -11.08
N PHE A 321 -9.53 4.16 -12.31
CA PHE A 321 -8.61 4.53 -13.39
C PHE A 321 -9.08 5.78 -14.13
N MET A 322 -8.13 6.57 -14.61
CA MET A 322 -8.37 7.73 -15.47
C MET A 322 -7.28 7.92 -16.51
N HIS A 323 -7.61 8.60 -17.61
CA HIS A 323 -6.65 8.93 -18.67
C HIS A 323 -5.85 10.19 -18.31
N PRO A 324 -4.51 10.14 -18.28
CA PRO A 324 -3.70 11.32 -17.99
C PRO A 324 -3.85 12.43 -19.05
N SER A 325 -4.06 12.08 -20.31
CA SER A 325 -4.19 13.09 -21.37
C SER A 325 -5.52 13.83 -21.37
N SER A 326 -6.65 13.11 -21.21
CA SER A 326 -7.99 13.73 -21.26
C SER A 326 -8.55 14.10 -19.89
N GLY A 327 -8.00 13.54 -18.81
CA GLY A 327 -8.51 13.67 -17.44
C GLY A 327 -9.77 12.85 -17.16
N THR A 328 -10.27 12.06 -18.11
CA THR A 328 -11.55 11.34 -17.97
C THR A 328 -11.36 9.97 -17.32
N PHE A 329 -12.30 9.58 -16.45
CA PHE A 329 -12.33 8.24 -15.88
C PHE A 329 -12.48 7.13 -16.93
N ARG A 330 -11.90 5.97 -16.64
CA ARG A 330 -12.03 4.74 -17.44
C ARG A 330 -12.76 3.67 -16.63
N GLY A 331 -13.85 3.17 -17.21
CA GLY A 331 -14.62 2.07 -16.62
C GLY A 331 -15.51 2.54 -15.48
N GLN A 332 -16.07 1.58 -14.74
CA GLN A 332 -17.06 1.85 -13.69
C GLN A 332 -16.72 1.17 -12.35
N ASN A 333 -15.54 0.55 -12.26
CA ASN A 333 -15.12 -0.14 -11.04
C ASN A 333 -14.82 0.88 -9.94
N ILE A 334 -15.64 0.87 -8.89
CA ILE A 334 -15.52 1.72 -7.72
C ILE A 334 -15.23 0.85 -6.50
N ARG A 335 -14.13 1.15 -5.82
CA ARG A 335 -13.74 0.53 -4.56
C ARG A 335 -12.93 1.51 -3.73
N LEU A 336 -12.98 1.32 -2.41
CA LEU A 336 -12.19 2.07 -1.43
C LEU A 336 -10.92 1.29 -1.02
N GLY A 337 -10.63 0.17 -1.68
CA GLY A 337 -9.35 -0.52 -1.58
C GLY A 337 -8.35 0.02 -2.61
N SER A 338 -7.44 -0.84 -3.05
CA SER A 338 -6.31 -0.46 -3.90
C SER A 338 -6.75 0.33 -5.14
N ARG A 339 -6.04 1.43 -5.44
CA ARG A 339 -6.29 2.36 -6.56
C ARG A 339 -7.45 3.35 -6.37
N GLY A 340 -8.14 3.30 -5.24
CA GLY A 340 -9.23 4.23 -4.90
C GLY A 340 -9.16 4.83 -3.50
N ASP A 341 -8.69 4.05 -2.51
CA ASP A 341 -8.48 4.42 -1.10
C ASP A 341 -8.06 5.88 -0.85
N SER A 342 -6.79 6.21 -1.12
CA SER A 342 -6.15 7.41 -0.58
C SER A 342 -6.58 8.71 -1.28
N TYR A 343 -7.26 8.62 -2.42
CA TYR A 343 -7.98 9.77 -2.99
C TYR A 343 -8.98 10.33 -1.97
N TYR A 344 -9.77 9.45 -1.34
CA TYR A 344 -10.79 9.85 -0.38
C TYR A 344 -10.15 10.40 0.91
N GLU A 345 -9.06 9.78 1.34
CA GLU A 345 -8.26 10.21 2.49
C GLU A 345 -7.72 11.64 2.33
N TYR A 346 -7.15 11.95 1.16
CA TYR A 346 -6.53 13.24 0.90
C TYR A 346 -7.52 14.38 0.74
N LEU A 347 -8.81 14.12 0.51
CA LEU A 347 -9.84 15.17 0.57
C LEU A 347 -9.87 15.81 1.95
N ILE A 348 -10.11 14.99 2.99
CA ILE A 348 -10.22 15.55 4.34
C ILE A 348 -8.85 15.98 4.88
N LYS A 349 -7.77 15.25 4.55
CA LYS A 349 -6.43 15.62 5.02
C LYS A 349 -5.95 16.96 4.44
N GLN A 350 -6.29 17.31 3.19
CA GLN A 350 -5.98 18.66 2.64
C GLN A 350 -6.73 19.77 3.38
N PHE A 351 -8.02 19.57 3.67
CA PHE A 351 -8.80 20.51 4.48
C PHE A 351 -8.18 20.73 5.87
N LEU A 352 -7.68 19.66 6.49
CA LEU A 352 -7.03 19.74 7.80
C LEU A 352 -5.64 20.37 7.73
N GLN A 353 -4.84 20.06 6.71
CA GLN A 353 -3.51 20.63 6.49
C GLN A 353 -3.58 22.16 6.46
N THR A 354 -4.60 22.73 5.82
CA THR A 354 -4.77 24.19 5.69
C THR A 354 -5.56 24.83 6.82
N LYS A 355 -5.79 24.10 7.92
CA LYS A 355 -6.64 24.52 9.06
C LYS A 355 -8.02 25.02 8.62
N GLY A 356 -8.58 24.39 7.58
CA GLY A 356 -9.88 24.72 7.01
C GLY A 356 -9.89 25.85 5.98
N GLY A 357 -8.73 26.35 5.57
CA GLY A 357 -8.61 27.38 4.53
C GLY A 357 -9.08 26.95 3.14
N GLU A 358 -9.32 25.66 2.94
CA GLU A 358 -9.75 25.07 1.67
C GLU A 358 -11.05 24.27 1.83
N PRO A 359 -12.20 24.94 2.04
CA PRO A 359 -13.46 24.30 2.34
C PRO A 359 -13.95 23.36 1.22
N VAL A 360 -13.47 23.56 -0.02
CA VAL A 360 -13.81 22.72 -1.18
C VAL A 360 -13.61 21.23 -0.90
N TYR A 361 -12.53 20.86 -0.22
CA TYR A 361 -12.20 19.46 0.03
C TYR A 361 -13.06 18.84 1.14
N LYS A 362 -13.51 19.67 2.10
CA LYS A 362 -14.51 19.23 3.08
C LYS A 362 -15.86 18.99 2.43
N GLU A 363 -16.27 19.84 1.49
CA GLU A 363 -17.51 19.64 0.73
C GLU A 363 -17.46 18.38 -0.15
N MET A 364 -16.31 18.10 -0.78
CA MET A 364 -16.10 16.84 -1.52
C MET A 364 -16.15 15.63 -0.59
N TRP A 365 -15.50 15.70 0.58
CA TRP A 365 -15.56 14.65 1.60
C TRP A 365 -16.99 14.37 2.08
N ASP A 366 -17.78 15.43 2.32
CA ASP A 366 -19.17 15.27 2.76
C ASP A 366 -20.04 14.57 1.71
N ASP A 367 -19.80 14.86 0.42
CA ASP A 367 -20.46 14.17 -0.69
C ASP A 367 -20.06 12.69 -0.75
N VAL A 368 -18.76 12.42 -0.59
CA VAL A 368 -18.19 11.07 -0.55
C VAL A 368 -18.80 10.28 0.60
N MET A 369 -18.90 10.84 1.81
CA MET A 369 -19.46 10.13 2.97
C MET A 369 -20.93 9.76 2.78
N ASP A 370 -21.72 10.65 2.18
CA ASP A 370 -23.11 10.34 1.83
C ASP A 370 -23.18 9.28 0.72
N GLY A 371 -22.26 9.32 -0.26
CA GLY A 371 -22.09 8.31 -1.29
C GLY A 371 -21.71 6.92 -0.75
N ILE A 372 -20.69 6.85 0.12
CA ILE A 372 -20.23 5.61 0.77
C ILE A 372 -21.39 4.97 1.53
N LYS A 373 -22.09 5.73 2.37
CA LYS A 373 -23.27 5.23 3.10
C LYS A 373 -24.32 4.68 2.15
N ARG A 374 -24.69 5.43 1.11
CA ARG A 374 -25.76 5.05 0.18
C ARG A 374 -25.42 3.80 -0.63
N TYR A 375 -24.20 3.72 -1.16
CA TYR A 375 -23.87 2.76 -2.21
C TYR A 375 -22.93 1.64 -1.77
N LEU A 376 -22.12 1.82 -0.72
CA LEU A 376 -21.05 0.90 -0.38
C LEU A 376 -21.21 0.26 1.01
N ILE A 377 -21.90 0.92 1.94
CA ILE A 377 -22.18 0.32 3.26
C ILE A 377 -23.26 -0.75 3.14
N THR A 378 -22.96 -1.91 3.71
CA THR A 378 -23.92 -2.97 4.00
C THR A 378 -23.55 -3.68 5.31
N TRP A 379 -24.31 -4.71 5.71
CA TRP A 379 -24.12 -5.41 6.97
C TRP A 379 -24.05 -6.91 6.80
N THR A 380 -23.20 -7.54 7.59
CA THR A 380 -23.02 -8.99 7.58
C THR A 380 -24.26 -9.74 8.07
N LYS A 381 -24.49 -10.93 7.53
CA LYS A 381 -25.74 -11.69 7.67
C LYS A 381 -25.98 -12.21 9.08
N HIS A 382 -24.95 -12.71 9.73
CA HIS A 382 -25.08 -13.45 10.99
C HIS A 382 -24.98 -12.54 12.21
N SER A 383 -24.23 -11.43 12.12
CA SER A 383 -23.95 -10.57 13.27
C SER A 383 -24.01 -9.07 13.00
N ASN A 384 -24.60 -8.63 11.89
CA ASN A 384 -24.87 -7.22 11.59
C ASN A 384 -23.64 -6.30 11.66
N LEU A 385 -22.45 -6.81 11.33
CA LEU A 385 -21.23 -6.01 11.30
C LEU A 385 -21.25 -5.10 10.06
N ALA A 386 -20.94 -3.82 10.22
CA ALA A 386 -20.90 -2.88 9.10
C ALA A 386 -19.68 -3.13 8.23
N ILE A 387 -19.85 -3.20 6.91
CA ILE A 387 -18.74 -3.38 5.96
C ILE A 387 -18.84 -2.38 4.81
N ILE A 388 -17.71 -2.10 4.17
CA ILE A 388 -17.64 -1.33 2.93
C ILE A 388 -17.40 -2.31 1.78
N GLY A 389 -18.40 -2.48 0.92
CA GLY A 389 -18.29 -3.31 -0.28
C GLY A 389 -17.72 -2.56 -1.49
N GLU A 390 -17.47 -3.29 -2.58
CA GLU A 390 -17.06 -2.74 -3.87
C GLU A 390 -18.23 -2.74 -4.86
N ARG A 391 -18.14 -1.90 -5.91
CA ARG A 391 -19.06 -1.84 -7.04
C ARG A 391 -18.28 -2.02 -8.35
N PRO A 392 -17.88 -3.25 -8.72
CA PRO A 392 -17.05 -3.48 -9.91
C PRO A 392 -17.71 -3.06 -11.22
N GLY A 393 -19.04 -3.15 -11.28
CA GLY A 393 -19.85 -2.73 -12.43
C GLY A 393 -20.39 -1.30 -12.33
N GLY A 394 -20.06 -0.53 -11.29
CA GLY A 394 -20.66 0.80 -11.03
C GLY A 394 -21.77 0.78 -9.99
N LEU A 395 -22.17 1.98 -9.53
CA LEU A 395 -23.02 2.17 -8.34
C LEU A 395 -24.37 1.47 -8.37
N HIS A 396 -24.94 1.30 -9.57
CA HIS A 396 -26.26 0.70 -9.79
C HIS A 396 -26.20 -0.80 -10.14
N HIS A 397 -25.02 -1.40 -10.12
CA HIS A 397 -24.78 -2.84 -10.33
C HIS A 397 -24.51 -3.54 -9.00
N GLU A 398 -24.34 -4.86 -8.99
CA GLU A 398 -24.19 -5.66 -7.77
C GLU A 398 -23.06 -5.15 -6.84
N LEU A 399 -23.35 -5.11 -5.53
CA LEU A 399 -22.34 -4.87 -4.49
C LEU A 399 -21.62 -6.18 -4.21
N THR A 400 -20.30 -6.17 -4.32
CA THR A 400 -19.49 -7.31 -3.90
C THR A 400 -19.03 -7.12 -2.45
N PRO A 401 -19.31 -8.07 -1.54
CA PRO A 401 -18.89 -7.99 -0.13
C PRO A 401 -17.41 -8.38 0.02
N LYS A 402 -16.56 -7.75 -0.78
CA LYS A 402 -15.10 -7.89 -0.75
C LYS A 402 -14.54 -6.63 -0.09
N MET A 403 -13.67 -6.80 0.90
CA MET A 403 -13.00 -5.68 1.56
C MET A 403 -11.50 -5.97 1.64
N ASP A 404 -10.70 -5.13 1.00
CA ASP A 404 -9.25 -5.14 1.16
C ASP A 404 -8.90 -4.67 2.60
N HIS A 405 -7.84 -5.18 3.21
CA HIS A 405 -7.34 -4.69 4.50
C HIS A 405 -7.09 -3.17 4.46
N LEU A 406 -6.72 -2.67 3.29
CA LEU A 406 -6.47 -1.26 3.01
C LEU A 406 -7.61 -0.37 3.48
N VAL A 407 -8.86 -0.81 3.31
CA VAL A 407 -10.06 -0.04 3.69
C VAL A 407 -10.11 0.26 5.20
N ALA A 408 -9.27 -0.41 6.01
CA ALA A 408 -9.15 -0.16 7.44
C ALA A 408 -8.63 1.23 7.80
N PHE A 409 -8.22 2.07 6.84
CA PHE A 409 -7.91 3.50 7.07
C PHE A 409 -9.17 4.35 7.37
N MET A 410 -10.34 3.89 6.91
CA MET A 410 -11.58 4.66 6.92
C MET A 410 -12.11 5.01 8.33
N PRO A 411 -12.14 4.10 9.32
CA PRO A 411 -12.59 4.42 10.68
C PRO A 411 -11.86 5.63 11.27
N GLY A 412 -10.52 5.61 11.23
CA GLY A 412 -9.69 6.71 11.73
C GLY A 412 -9.93 8.00 10.95
N THR A 413 -10.02 7.91 9.62
CA THR A 413 -10.29 9.07 8.75
C THR A 413 -11.66 9.70 9.01
N ILE A 414 -12.71 8.89 9.21
CA ILE A 414 -14.04 9.37 9.58
C ILE A 414 -13.98 10.11 10.92
N ALA A 415 -13.41 9.50 11.96
CA ALA A 415 -13.29 10.13 13.27
C ALA A 415 -12.51 11.46 13.18
N LEU A 416 -11.39 11.45 12.45
CA LEU A 416 -10.56 12.63 12.21
C LEU A 416 -11.34 13.76 11.52
N SER A 417 -12.18 13.43 10.52
CA SER A 417 -13.01 14.38 9.78
C SER A 417 -14.04 15.11 10.64
N LEU A 418 -14.55 14.44 11.67
CA LEU A 418 -15.59 14.95 12.56
C LEU A 418 -15.00 15.86 13.64
N THR A 419 -13.80 15.52 14.13
CA THR A 419 -13.22 16.18 15.30
C THR A 419 -12.11 17.16 14.96
N ASN A 420 -11.55 17.12 13.75
CA ASN A 420 -10.33 17.82 13.35
C ASN A 420 -9.12 17.44 14.23
N GLY A 421 -9.08 16.20 14.71
CA GLY A 421 -7.98 15.68 15.54
C GLY A 421 -8.19 15.83 17.05
N THR A 422 -9.13 16.66 17.50
CA THR A 422 -9.43 16.81 18.94
C THR A 422 -10.22 15.63 19.47
N THR A 423 -10.38 15.57 20.80
CA THR A 423 -11.31 14.62 21.42
C THR A 423 -12.76 14.85 20.95
N VAL A 424 -13.60 13.80 20.99
CA VAL A 424 -15.04 13.91 20.69
C VAL A 424 -15.71 14.94 21.61
N LYS A 425 -15.31 14.98 22.88
CA LYS A 425 -15.82 15.94 23.86
C LYS A 425 -15.52 17.39 23.43
N ASP A 426 -14.29 17.65 23.02
CA ASP A 426 -13.86 18.99 22.63
C ASP A 426 -14.45 19.39 21.27
N ALA A 427 -14.61 18.44 20.34
CA ALA A 427 -15.30 18.66 19.08
C ALA A 427 -16.77 19.04 19.30
N LYS A 428 -17.49 18.33 20.18
CA LYS A 428 -18.87 18.64 20.57
C LYS A 428 -18.96 20.02 21.24
N ALA A 429 -18.01 20.36 22.10
CA ALA A 429 -17.97 21.68 22.72
C ALA A 429 -17.70 22.81 21.72
N ARG A 430 -16.76 22.60 20.78
CA ARG A 430 -16.38 23.54 19.72
C ARG A 430 -17.52 23.80 18.74
N LEU A 431 -18.22 22.75 18.31
CA LEU A 431 -19.30 22.86 17.33
C LEU A 431 -20.64 23.24 17.96
N GLY A 432 -20.88 22.89 19.22
CA GLY A 432 -22.12 23.22 19.92
C GLY A 432 -23.35 22.78 19.11
N PRO A 433 -24.29 23.68 18.75
CA PRO A 433 -25.45 23.34 17.92
C PRO A 433 -25.13 22.85 16.50
N LEU A 434 -23.91 23.08 15.99
CA LEU A 434 -23.47 22.58 14.70
C LEU A 434 -23.08 21.10 14.74
N TRP A 435 -22.89 20.51 15.94
CA TRP A 435 -22.78 19.06 16.08
C TRP A 435 -24.18 18.46 15.96
N THR A 436 -24.46 17.85 14.81
CA THR A 436 -25.77 17.28 14.48
C THR A 436 -25.82 15.77 14.70
N LYS A 437 -27.02 15.19 14.66
CA LYS A 437 -27.24 13.73 14.66
C LYS A 437 -26.40 13.00 13.61
N LYS A 438 -26.17 13.61 12.44
CA LYS A 438 -25.32 13.05 11.38
C LYS A 438 -23.89 12.79 11.89
N HIS A 439 -23.33 13.68 12.71
CA HIS A 439 -21.99 13.51 13.28
C HIS A 439 -21.94 12.33 14.27
N ASP A 440 -22.98 12.16 15.10
CA ASP A 440 -23.06 10.98 15.99
C ASP A 440 -23.24 9.68 15.20
N GLU A 441 -23.99 9.71 14.09
CA GLU A 441 -24.16 8.56 13.19
C GLU A 441 -22.86 8.20 12.45
N ASP A 442 -22.09 9.20 12.00
CA ASP A 442 -20.77 9.01 11.37
C ASP A 442 -19.74 8.48 12.36
N LEU A 443 -19.71 9.02 13.58
CA LEU A 443 -18.82 8.51 14.63
C LEU A 443 -19.16 7.06 14.98
N ARG A 444 -20.45 6.73 15.12
CA ARG A 444 -20.89 5.34 15.32
C ARG A 444 -20.46 4.46 14.16
N LEU A 445 -20.64 4.90 12.91
CA LEU A 445 -20.19 4.14 11.75
C LEU A 445 -18.68 3.85 11.80
N ALA A 446 -17.85 4.81 12.21
CA ALA A 446 -16.42 4.59 12.41
C ALA A 446 -16.14 3.49 13.46
N GLU A 447 -16.82 3.53 14.61
CA GLU A 447 -16.70 2.49 15.66
C GLU A 447 -17.12 1.10 15.16
N GLU A 448 -18.21 1.03 14.39
CA GLU A 448 -18.74 -0.21 13.83
C GLU A 448 -17.83 -0.80 12.75
N LEU A 449 -17.29 0.04 11.86
CA LEU A 449 -16.30 -0.39 10.88
C LEU A 449 -15.03 -0.89 11.57
N MET A 450 -14.55 -0.19 12.60
CA MET A 450 -13.39 -0.63 13.38
C MET A 450 -13.61 -2.00 14.02
N LYS A 451 -14.83 -2.28 14.49
CA LYS A 451 -15.22 -3.61 15.00
C LYS A 451 -15.12 -4.67 13.91
N SER A 452 -15.62 -4.41 12.70
CA SER A 452 -15.50 -5.34 11.57
C SER A 452 -14.05 -5.62 11.18
N PHE A 453 -13.20 -4.60 11.12
CA PHE A 453 -11.77 -4.79 10.87
C PHE A 453 -11.11 -5.59 12.00
N TRP A 454 -11.47 -5.35 13.26
CA TRP A 454 -10.97 -6.17 14.37
C TRP A 454 -11.40 -7.64 14.26
N GLY A 455 -12.60 -7.91 13.75
CA GLY A 455 -13.05 -9.27 13.42
C GLY A 455 -12.16 -9.98 12.40
N MET A 456 -11.59 -9.25 11.42
CA MET A 456 -10.62 -9.82 10.46
C MET A 456 -9.36 -10.35 11.12
N TYR A 457 -8.94 -9.77 12.25
CA TYR A 457 -7.82 -10.28 13.06
C TYR A 457 -8.26 -11.49 13.88
N LYS A 458 -9.36 -11.36 14.63
CA LYS A 458 -9.89 -12.38 15.55
C LYS A 458 -10.33 -13.69 14.88
N VAL A 459 -10.68 -13.66 13.59
CA VAL A 459 -11.12 -14.86 12.86
C VAL A 459 -9.96 -15.78 12.44
N THR A 460 -8.73 -15.26 12.40
CA THR A 460 -7.55 -15.98 11.89
C THR A 460 -6.82 -16.75 12.98
N ALA A 461 -6.04 -17.76 12.58
CA ALA A 461 -5.27 -18.58 13.52
C ALA A 461 -4.07 -17.84 14.14
N THR A 462 -3.53 -16.86 13.42
CA THR A 462 -2.39 -16.03 13.86
C THR A 462 -2.83 -14.76 14.59
N GLY A 463 -4.12 -14.42 14.56
CA GLY A 463 -4.60 -13.13 15.07
C GLY A 463 -4.08 -11.94 14.26
N LEU A 464 -3.76 -12.14 12.97
CA LEU A 464 -3.36 -11.11 12.00
C LEU A 464 -4.34 -11.15 10.82
N ALA A 465 -4.78 -9.99 10.34
CA ALA A 465 -5.71 -9.96 9.20
C ALA A 465 -5.04 -10.41 7.88
N PRO A 466 -5.81 -11.06 6.97
CA PRO A 466 -5.38 -11.32 5.61
C PRO A 466 -5.43 -10.03 4.77
N GLU A 467 -4.86 -10.07 3.56
CA GLU A 467 -4.89 -8.97 2.60
C GLU A 467 -6.32 -8.61 2.17
N ILE A 468 -7.18 -9.61 1.97
CA ILE A 468 -8.56 -9.42 1.52
C ILE A 468 -9.47 -10.37 2.31
N SER A 469 -10.61 -9.85 2.76
CA SER A 469 -11.71 -10.63 3.33
C SER A 469 -12.98 -10.50 2.49
N TYR A 470 -13.75 -11.57 2.44
CA TYR A 470 -15.08 -11.62 1.85
C TYR A 470 -16.11 -11.82 2.97
N PHE A 471 -17.32 -11.31 2.78
CA PHE A 471 -18.32 -11.31 3.83
C PHE A 471 -19.62 -11.99 3.41
N ALA A 472 -20.19 -12.77 4.33
CA ALA A 472 -21.56 -13.25 4.18
C ALA A 472 -22.54 -12.09 4.41
N ILE A 473 -23.33 -11.74 3.40
CA ILE A 473 -24.34 -10.68 3.46
C ILE A 473 -25.70 -11.19 3.00
N ASP A 474 -26.74 -10.40 3.25
CA ASP A 474 -28.07 -10.68 2.71
C ASP A 474 -28.13 -10.49 1.18
N ASN A 475 -29.08 -11.16 0.53
CA ASN A 475 -29.37 -10.97 -0.89
C ASN A 475 -30.87 -10.67 -1.08
N PRO A 476 -31.25 -9.45 -1.50
CA PRO A 476 -30.37 -8.33 -1.84
C PRO A 476 -29.63 -7.77 -0.60
N PRO A 477 -28.46 -7.13 -0.79
CA PRO A 477 -27.73 -6.47 0.30
C PRO A 477 -28.60 -5.43 1.00
N ARG A 478 -28.49 -5.35 2.33
CA ARG A 478 -29.12 -4.27 3.10
C ARG A 478 -28.46 -2.93 2.74
N GLN A 479 -29.28 -1.90 2.56
CA GLN A 479 -28.84 -0.57 2.13
C GLN A 479 -29.12 0.49 3.21
N TRP A 480 -28.26 1.51 3.24
CA TRP A 480 -28.49 2.69 4.07
C TRP A 480 -29.63 3.53 3.47
N SER A 481 -30.66 3.83 4.27
CA SER A 481 -31.78 4.66 3.82
C SER A 481 -31.68 6.07 4.39
N PHE A 482 -31.67 7.06 3.50
CA PHE A 482 -31.80 8.47 3.86
C PHE A 482 -33.25 8.96 3.77
N ASP A 483 -34.10 8.22 3.05
CA ASP A 483 -35.46 8.64 2.72
C ASP A 483 -36.47 8.16 3.77
N ASP A 484 -36.08 7.20 4.60
CA ASP A 484 -36.88 6.71 5.73
C ASP A 484 -36.42 7.37 7.03
N PRO A 485 -37.23 8.25 7.64
CA PRO A 485 -36.86 8.96 8.87
C PRO A 485 -36.76 8.05 10.10
N ASP A 486 -37.38 6.86 10.06
CA ASP A 486 -37.34 5.87 11.13
C ASP A 486 -36.21 4.84 10.94
N TRP A 487 -35.49 4.92 9.82
CA TRP A 487 -34.38 4.03 9.54
C TRP A 487 -33.21 4.27 10.50
N SER A 488 -32.63 3.17 10.98
CA SER A 488 -31.42 3.18 11.78
C SER A 488 -30.53 1.99 11.39
N PRO A 489 -29.20 2.14 11.46
CA PRO A 489 -28.30 1.04 11.18
C PRO A 489 -28.51 -0.06 12.23
N PRO A 490 -28.53 -1.34 11.82
CA PRO A 490 -28.69 -2.47 12.73
C PRO A 490 -27.60 -2.48 13.80
N THR A 491 -27.91 -3.04 14.96
CA THR A 491 -26.95 -3.20 16.05
C THR A 491 -26.09 -4.44 15.79
N PRO A 492 -24.75 -4.34 15.80
CA PRO A 492 -23.86 -5.48 15.67
C PRO A 492 -23.97 -6.43 16.87
N ASP A 493 -23.66 -7.72 16.68
CA ASP A 493 -23.35 -8.60 17.80
C ASP A 493 -21.94 -8.33 18.34
N GLU A 494 -21.65 -8.74 19.58
CA GLU A 494 -20.30 -8.70 20.13
C GLU A 494 -19.38 -9.75 19.50
N LEU A 495 -18.10 -9.40 19.35
CA LEU A 495 -17.06 -10.32 18.86
C LEU A 495 -16.59 -11.23 20.00
N SER A 496 -17.44 -12.15 20.43
CA SER A 496 -17.08 -13.10 21.49
C SER A 496 -15.96 -14.05 21.04
N ASP A 497 -15.13 -14.49 21.99
CA ASP A 497 -14.03 -15.43 21.73
C ASP A 497 -14.51 -16.88 21.48
N ASP A 498 -15.83 -17.15 21.50
CA ASP A 498 -16.38 -18.48 21.21
C ASP A 498 -16.04 -18.88 19.75
N ILE A 499 -15.50 -20.08 19.59
CA ILE A 499 -15.17 -20.66 18.28
C ILE A 499 -16.42 -20.92 17.42
N HIS A 500 -17.58 -21.05 18.05
CA HIS A 500 -18.88 -21.22 17.39
C HIS A 500 -19.71 -19.93 17.31
N ALA A 501 -19.12 -18.77 17.64
CA ALA A 501 -19.81 -17.50 17.56
C ALA A 501 -20.32 -17.22 16.13
N PRO A 502 -21.59 -16.79 15.95
CA PRO A 502 -22.17 -16.56 14.62
C PRO A 502 -21.38 -15.59 13.74
N TRP A 503 -20.78 -14.55 14.33
CA TRP A 503 -19.98 -13.56 13.62
C TRP A 503 -18.81 -14.18 12.84
N ARG A 504 -18.27 -15.33 13.28
CA ARG A 504 -17.18 -16.01 12.57
C ARG A 504 -17.63 -16.56 11.20
N LEU A 505 -18.92 -16.87 11.04
CA LEU A 505 -19.50 -17.31 9.77
C LEU A 505 -19.64 -16.15 8.77
N ASP A 506 -19.53 -14.91 9.23
CA ASP A 506 -19.59 -13.74 8.36
C ASP A 506 -18.29 -13.51 7.59
N TYR A 507 -17.17 -14.14 7.95
CA TYR A 507 -15.87 -13.94 7.33
C TYR A 507 -15.49 -15.14 6.47
N ASP A 508 -15.11 -14.87 5.24
CA ASP A 508 -14.52 -15.83 4.31
C ASP A 508 -13.17 -15.30 3.81
N ILE A 509 -12.14 -16.12 3.91
CA ILE A 509 -10.77 -15.79 3.51
C ILE A 509 -10.36 -16.77 2.43
N HIS A 510 -10.24 -16.27 1.20
CA HIS A 510 -9.83 -17.11 0.08
C HIS A 510 -8.33 -17.45 0.14
N PRO A 511 -7.91 -18.66 -0.28
CA PRO A 511 -6.52 -19.13 -0.18
C PRO A 511 -5.46 -18.20 -0.80
N GLN A 512 -5.77 -17.51 -1.89
CA GLN A 512 -4.85 -16.59 -2.56
C GLN A 512 -4.68 -15.25 -1.83
N ASP A 513 -5.59 -14.93 -0.91
CA ASP A 513 -5.67 -13.65 -0.22
C ASP A 513 -5.27 -13.78 1.27
N GLU A 514 -4.88 -14.97 1.75
CA GLU A 514 -4.47 -15.25 3.14
C GLU A 514 -3.19 -14.55 3.61
N HIS A 515 -2.47 -13.88 2.72
CA HIS A 515 -1.17 -13.31 3.03
C HIS A 515 -1.31 -12.05 3.90
N ASN A 516 -0.29 -11.77 4.70
CA ASN A 516 -0.18 -10.55 5.49
C ASN A 516 1.16 -9.88 5.17
N LEU A 517 1.09 -8.63 4.72
CA LEU A 517 2.25 -7.86 4.27
C LEU A 517 2.77 -6.89 5.33
N GLN A 518 2.43 -7.08 6.61
CA GLN A 518 2.81 -6.17 7.70
C GLN A 518 2.15 -4.78 7.60
N ARG A 519 0.98 -4.72 6.96
CA ARG A 519 0.26 -3.47 6.65
C ARG A 519 -0.24 -2.71 7.89
N PRO A 520 -0.38 -1.37 7.81
CA PRO A 520 -0.65 -0.52 8.97
C PRO A 520 -2.12 -0.14 9.18
N GLU A 521 -3.00 -0.29 8.20
CA GLU A 521 -4.23 0.53 8.14
C GLU A 521 -5.17 0.29 9.35
N THR A 522 -5.16 -0.92 9.93
CA THR A 522 -5.88 -1.20 11.17
C THR A 522 -5.26 -0.46 12.37
N VAL A 523 -3.93 -0.51 12.57
CA VAL A 523 -3.28 0.18 13.68
C VAL A 523 -3.32 1.71 13.51
N GLU A 524 -3.30 2.21 12.28
CA GLU A 524 -3.58 3.62 11.98
C GLU A 524 -4.95 4.04 12.53
N SER A 525 -6.00 3.29 12.18
CA SER A 525 -7.33 3.60 12.69
C SER A 525 -7.43 3.43 14.20
N LEU A 526 -6.80 2.42 14.80
CA LEU A 526 -6.75 2.28 16.27
C LEU A 526 -6.09 3.50 16.93
N PHE A 527 -5.02 4.04 16.34
CA PHE A 527 -4.35 5.25 16.79
C PHE A 527 -5.32 6.45 16.80
N TYR A 528 -5.98 6.75 15.68
CA TYR A 528 -6.94 7.86 15.62
C TYR A 528 -8.13 7.63 16.56
N MET A 529 -8.71 6.43 16.55
CA MET A 529 -9.87 6.10 17.37
C MET A 529 -9.55 6.22 18.86
N TYR A 530 -8.38 5.79 19.32
CA TYR A 530 -7.97 5.99 20.72
C TYR A 530 -7.85 7.46 21.08
N HIS A 531 -7.05 8.25 20.34
CA HIS A 531 -6.76 9.63 20.71
C HIS A 531 -7.98 10.55 20.57
N ILE A 532 -8.90 10.23 19.68
CA ILE A 532 -10.14 11.00 19.49
C ILE A 532 -11.22 10.61 20.50
N THR A 533 -11.43 9.31 20.78
CA THR A 533 -12.52 8.86 21.65
C THR A 533 -12.12 8.72 23.12
N GLY A 534 -10.83 8.50 23.40
CA GLY A 534 -10.31 8.13 24.70
C GLY A 534 -10.65 6.70 25.13
N ASP A 535 -11.21 5.87 24.25
CA ASP A 535 -11.58 4.48 24.56
C ASP A 535 -10.36 3.56 24.52
N THR A 536 -9.97 3.10 25.70
CA THR A 536 -8.80 2.23 25.93
C THR A 536 -8.88 0.89 25.20
N LYS A 537 -10.06 0.45 24.75
CA LYS A 537 -10.18 -0.81 23.97
C LYS A 537 -9.30 -0.80 22.73
N TYR A 538 -9.15 0.36 22.07
CA TYR A 538 -8.36 0.47 20.85
C TYR A 538 -6.86 0.26 21.10
N ARG A 539 -6.37 0.70 22.26
CA ARG A 539 -5.00 0.38 22.68
C ARG A 539 -4.83 -1.09 23.05
N GLU A 540 -5.81 -1.72 23.68
CA GLU A 540 -5.73 -3.15 23.98
C GLU A 540 -5.76 -4.01 22.70
N TRP A 541 -6.62 -3.67 21.74
CA TRP A 541 -6.62 -4.29 20.41
C TRP A 541 -5.28 -4.09 19.69
N GLY A 542 -4.72 -2.88 19.76
CA GLY A 542 -3.39 -2.61 19.22
C GLY A 542 -2.31 -3.45 19.90
N TRP A 543 -2.36 -3.63 21.22
CA TRP A 543 -1.39 -4.46 21.93
C TRP A 543 -1.49 -5.93 21.55
N GLU A 544 -2.72 -6.47 21.45
CA GLU A 544 -2.94 -7.83 20.97
C GLU A 544 -2.41 -8.02 19.55
N MET A 545 -2.69 -7.07 18.64
CA MET A 545 -2.16 -7.07 17.28
C MET A 545 -0.63 -7.05 17.23
N PHE A 546 0.00 -6.19 18.03
CA PHE A 546 1.46 -6.08 18.13
C PHE A 546 2.12 -7.37 18.62
N GLU A 547 1.56 -8.02 19.64
CA GLU A 547 2.07 -9.30 20.14
C GLU A 547 1.91 -10.44 19.13
N ASN A 548 0.83 -10.43 18.33
CA ASN A 548 0.65 -11.38 17.23
C ASN A 548 1.71 -11.18 16.13
N PHE A 549 2.02 -9.93 15.77
CA PHE A 549 3.16 -9.65 14.88
C PHE A 549 4.46 -10.19 15.47
N ARG A 550 4.76 -9.87 16.74
CA ARG A 550 5.98 -10.33 17.40
C ARG A 550 6.12 -11.86 17.37
N THR A 551 5.03 -12.55 17.63
CA THR A 551 4.99 -14.01 17.73
C THR A 551 5.16 -14.66 16.36
N HIS A 552 4.41 -14.20 15.35
CA HIS A 552 4.25 -14.92 14.09
C HIS A 552 5.20 -14.46 12.98
N THR A 553 5.75 -13.25 13.07
CA THR A 553 6.58 -12.67 11.99
C THR A 553 8.07 -12.59 12.31
N GLN A 554 8.49 -12.85 13.55
CA GLN A 554 9.90 -12.79 13.99
C GLN A 554 10.83 -13.71 13.20
N VAL A 555 11.96 -13.18 12.76
CA VAL A 555 13.05 -13.92 12.12
C VAL A 555 14.17 -14.09 13.15
N ILE A 556 14.50 -15.36 13.42
CA ILE A 556 15.49 -15.75 14.42
C ILE A 556 16.79 -16.13 13.71
N ASP A 557 17.91 -15.62 14.19
CA ASP A 557 19.23 -16.04 13.71
C ASP A 557 19.54 -17.43 14.26
N GLU A 558 19.76 -18.41 13.38
CA GLU A 558 19.95 -19.81 13.78
C GLU A 558 21.22 -20.03 14.64
N LEU A 559 22.21 -19.15 14.56
CA LEU A 559 23.46 -19.26 15.31
C LEU A 559 23.33 -18.65 16.70
N THR A 560 22.69 -17.49 16.81
CA THR A 560 22.59 -16.76 18.10
C THR A 560 21.30 -17.08 18.87
N GLY A 561 20.27 -17.58 18.19
CA GLY A 561 18.93 -17.78 18.75
C GLY A 561 18.18 -16.47 19.02
N GLN A 562 18.69 -15.33 18.55
CA GLN A 562 18.08 -14.02 18.77
C GLN A 562 17.24 -13.58 17.58
N VAL A 563 16.16 -12.84 17.85
CA VAL A 563 15.39 -12.15 16.81
C VAL A 563 16.23 -11.01 16.24
N TYR A 564 16.27 -10.87 14.93
CA TYR A 564 16.98 -9.77 14.25
C TYR A 564 16.16 -9.06 13.17
N ALA A 565 14.97 -9.55 12.84
CA ALA A 565 14.07 -8.91 11.88
C ALA A 565 12.64 -9.46 12.03
N TYR A 566 11.71 -8.88 11.29
CA TYR A 566 10.33 -9.36 11.11
C TYR A 566 10.02 -9.41 9.61
N THR A 567 9.08 -10.26 9.19
CA THR A 567 8.81 -10.49 7.77
C THR A 567 7.36 -10.81 7.47
N SER A 568 6.95 -10.55 6.24
CA SER A 568 5.61 -10.84 5.73
C SER A 568 5.28 -12.35 5.73
N LEU A 569 3.99 -12.68 5.67
CA LEU A 569 3.47 -14.05 5.70
C LEU A 569 2.68 -14.37 4.44
N ASP A 570 2.77 -15.62 3.95
CA ASP A 570 1.88 -16.14 2.90
C ASP A 570 0.55 -16.65 3.45
N THR A 571 0.41 -16.75 4.77
CA THR A 571 -0.82 -17.21 5.41
C THR A 571 -0.95 -16.72 6.84
N VAL A 572 -2.15 -16.26 7.17
CA VAL A 572 -2.59 -15.96 8.54
C VAL A 572 -3.48 -17.06 9.13
N THR A 573 -3.86 -18.05 8.33
CA THR A 573 -4.83 -19.11 8.70
C THR A 573 -4.16 -20.34 9.33
N GLU A 574 -2.83 -20.32 9.49
CA GLU A 574 -2.05 -21.39 10.12
C GLU A 574 -1.22 -20.86 11.30
N SER A 575 -1.34 -21.52 12.47
CA SER A 575 -0.51 -21.23 13.65
C SER A 575 -0.05 -22.54 14.32
N PRO A 576 1.26 -22.80 14.48
CA PRO A 576 2.38 -21.94 14.07
C PRO A 576 2.55 -21.89 12.54
N VAL A 577 2.93 -20.74 12.00
CA VAL A 577 3.18 -20.55 10.56
C VAL A 577 4.40 -21.37 10.13
N ARG A 578 4.25 -22.20 9.10
CA ARG A 578 5.36 -23.02 8.58
C ARG A 578 6.42 -22.14 7.92
N PRO A 579 7.72 -22.49 8.01
CA PRO A 579 8.80 -21.72 7.37
C PRO A 579 8.57 -21.41 5.89
N LYS A 580 8.03 -22.36 5.12
CA LYS A 580 7.72 -22.21 3.68
C LYS A 580 6.50 -21.33 3.35
N ARG A 581 5.77 -20.89 4.38
CA ARG A 581 4.62 -19.98 4.27
C ARG A 581 4.94 -18.61 4.89
N ARG A 582 6.22 -18.35 5.13
CA ARG A 582 6.76 -17.02 5.42
C ARG A 582 7.26 -16.46 4.10
N ARG A 583 7.02 -15.17 3.86
CA ARG A 583 7.62 -14.46 2.74
C ARG A 583 9.01 -14.01 3.14
N ASP A 584 9.89 -13.88 2.18
CA ASP A 584 11.22 -13.31 2.40
C ASP A 584 11.20 -11.84 2.00
N ASN A 585 10.37 -11.05 2.68
CA ASN A 585 10.29 -9.61 2.44
C ASN A 585 9.93 -8.87 3.73
N MET A 586 10.58 -7.73 3.95
CA MET A 586 10.16 -6.75 4.94
C MET A 586 9.80 -5.47 4.17
N GLU A 587 8.51 -5.15 4.17
CA GLU A 587 8.02 -3.92 3.57
C GLU A 587 8.54 -2.70 4.33
N SER A 588 8.89 -1.61 3.64
CA SER A 588 9.40 -0.40 4.30
C SER A 588 8.39 0.19 5.29
N PHE A 589 7.09 0.15 4.96
CA PHE A 589 5.99 0.58 5.82
C PHE A 589 5.83 -0.22 7.11
N TRP A 590 6.50 -1.36 7.27
CA TRP A 590 6.60 -1.99 8.60
C TRP A 590 7.26 -1.03 9.60
N LEU A 591 8.32 -0.35 9.18
CA LEU A 591 9.06 0.62 9.98
C LEU A 591 8.42 2.01 9.89
N ALA A 592 8.02 2.45 8.70
CA ALA A 592 7.49 3.80 8.47
C ALA A 592 6.10 3.99 9.08
N GLU A 593 5.23 2.98 8.99
CA GLU A 593 3.82 3.11 9.34
C GLU A 593 3.43 2.24 10.52
N THR A 594 3.57 0.92 10.40
CA THR A 594 3.01 -0.04 11.36
C THR A 594 3.61 0.16 12.75
N LEU A 595 4.94 0.21 12.87
CA LEU A 595 5.60 0.46 14.15
C LEU A 595 5.45 1.91 14.62
N LYS A 596 5.35 2.89 13.71
CA LYS A 596 5.09 4.30 14.08
C LYS A 596 3.71 4.41 14.73
N TYR A 597 2.66 3.88 14.12
CA TYR A 597 1.31 3.93 14.68
C TYR A 597 1.17 3.11 15.97
N PHE A 598 1.83 1.95 16.11
CA PHE A 598 1.87 1.28 17.42
C PHE A 598 2.51 2.14 18.49
N TYR A 599 3.65 2.77 18.18
CA TYR A 599 4.36 3.63 19.12
C TYR A 599 3.50 4.84 19.52
N LEU A 600 2.89 5.52 18.55
CA LEU A 600 2.00 6.65 18.80
C LEU A 600 0.69 6.26 19.51
N LEU A 601 0.15 5.07 19.24
CA LEU A 601 -1.02 4.52 19.92
C LEU A 601 -0.75 4.33 21.41
N PHE A 602 0.41 3.78 21.78
CA PHE A 602 0.77 3.52 23.18
C PHE A 602 1.39 4.73 23.89
N SER A 603 1.85 5.74 23.15
CA SER A 603 2.40 6.97 23.72
C SER A 603 1.32 7.95 24.15
N ASP A 604 1.65 8.81 25.11
CA ASP A 604 0.83 9.98 25.46
C ASP A 604 1.30 11.18 24.64
N LEU A 605 0.45 11.69 23.73
CA LEU A 605 0.81 12.81 22.87
C LEU A 605 0.91 14.13 23.64
N ASP A 606 0.22 14.24 24.78
CA ASP A 606 0.33 15.37 25.72
C ASP A 606 1.39 15.13 26.81
N GLY A 607 2.12 14.03 26.72
CA GLY A 607 3.05 13.56 27.73
C GLY A 607 4.43 14.22 27.69
N GLU A 608 5.31 13.75 28.58
CA GLU A 608 6.66 14.29 28.78
C GLU A 608 7.59 14.13 27.55
N ASP A 609 7.23 13.27 26.59
CA ASP A 609 8.01 13.06 25.37
C ASP A 609 7.88 14.21 24.36
N GLY A 610 6.87 15.07 24.52
CA GLY A 610 6.62 16.20 23.61
C GLY A 610 6.39 15.75 22.16
N LEU A 611 5.60 14.70 21.97
CA LEU A 611 5.24 14.21 20.63
C LEU A 611 4.27 15.18 19.92
N PRO A 612 4.22 15.17 18.58
CA PRO A 612 3.32 16.04 17.84
C PRO A 612 1.83 15.71 18.10
N LYS A 613 1.01 16.74 18.31
CA LYS A 613 -0.43 16.60 18.56
C LYS A 613 -1.21 16.52 17.25
N LEU A 614 -2.34 15.79 17.28
CA LEU A 614 -3.24 15.68 16.14
C LEU A 614 -3.81 17.03 15.68
N GLU A 615 -3.93 18.04 16.55
CA GLU A 615 -4.41 19.37 16.14
C GLU A 615 -3.37 20.18 15.34
N ASP A 616 -2.09 19.84 15.50
CA ASP A 616 -0.96 20.56 14.93
C ASP A 616 -0.42 19.90 13.67
N ILE A 617 -0.75 18.62 13.44
CA ILE A 617 -0.20 17.83 12.35
C ILE A 617 -1.27 17.20 11.44
N VAL A 618 -0.89 16.95 10.21
CA VAL A 618 -1.55 15.99 9.32
C VAL A 618 -0.55 14.90 8.98
N ILE A 619 -1.00 13.65 8.96
CA ILE A 619 -0.13 12.52 8.63
C ILE A 619 -0.48 12.10 7.20
N ASN A 620 0.50 12.00 6.30
CA ASN A 620 0.29 11.58 4.91
C ASN A 620 -0.10 10.09 4.82
N THR A 621 -0.31 9.56 3.60
CA THR A 621 -0.77 8.16 3.42
C THR A 621 0.30 7.10 3.71
N GLU A 622 1.57 7.49 3.92
CA GLU A 622 2.68 6.61 4.35
C GLU A 622 3.15 6.98 5.78
N ALA A 623 2.21 7.42 6.61
CA ALA A 623 2.42 7.79 7.99
C ALA A 623 3.45 8.93 8.26
N HIS A 624 3.82 9.75 7.28
CA HIS A 624 4.75 10.88 7.46
C HIS A 624 4.06 12.12 8.00
N ILE A 625 4.69 12.79 8.98
CA ILE A 625 4.09 13.88 9.74
C ILE A 625 4.39 15.23 9.08
N PHE A 626 3.35 15.95 8.68
CA PHE A 626 3.44 17.33 8.19
C PHE A 626 2.73 18.32 9.12
N PRO A 627 3.14 19.60 9.11
CA PRO A 627 2.43 20.64 9.86
C PRO A 627 1.05 20.92 9.26
N ARG A 628 0.11 21.29 10.14
CA ARG A 628 -1.05 22.07 9.76
C ARG A 628 -0.71 23.56 9.82
N PHE A 629 -1.08 24.31 8.80
CA PHE A 629 -0.79 25.73 8.67
C PHE A 629 -2.03 26.51 8.22
N SER A 630 -2.18 27.75 8.70
CA SER A 630 -3.25 28.62 8.22
C SER A 630 -2.86 29.28 6.89
N ILE A 631 -3.84 29.42 6.00
CA ILE A 631 -3.74 30.18 4.76
C ILE A 631 -4.74 31.35 4.67
N GLU A 632 -5.43 31.68 5.77
CA GLU A 632 -6.52 32.69 5.79
C GLU A 632 -6.11 34.06 5.22
N ASP A 633 -4.91 34.53 5.56
CA ASP A 633 -4.37 35.82 5.11
C ASP A 633 -3.42 35.71 3.90
N SER A 634 -3.32 34.53 3.31
CA SER A 634 -2.38 34.26 2.23
C SER A 634 -2.87 34.81 0.89
N LYS A 635 -1.99 35.54 0.19
CA LYS A 635 -2.25 36.00 -1.18
C LYS A 635 -1.85 34.98 -2.24
N VAL A 636 -0.97 34.04 -1.88
CA VAL A 636 -0.36 33.05 -2.78
C VAL A 636 -1.08 31.71 -2.62
N TRP A 637 -1.04 31.16 -1.40
CA TRP A 637 -1.70 29.90 -1.04
C TRP A 637 -3.18 30.08 -0.80
N LYS A 638 -3.99 29.54 -1.71
CA LYS A 638 -5.44 29.50 -1.67
C LYS A 638 -5.89 28.44 -2.67
N THR A 639 -7.12 27.94 -2.53
CA THR A 639 -7.70 27.05 -3.54
C THR A 639 -7.77 27.76 -4.89
N GLY A 640 -7.06 27.22 -5.89
CA GLY A 640 -6.98 27.80 -7.24
C GLY A 640 -8.22 27.60 -8.12
N TRP A 641 -9.26 26.93 -7.62
CA TRP A 641 -10.42 26.52 -8.40
C TRP A 641 -11.71 26.54 -7.55
N SER A 642 -12.86 26.40 -8.20
CA SER A 642 -14.17 26.34 -7.56
C SER A 642 -15.00 25.19 -8.10
N ARG A 643 -15.79 24.54 -7.24
CA ARG A 643 -16.70 23.46 -7.65
C ARG A 643 -17.73 23.97 -8.65
N LYS A 644 -18.10 23.11 -9.59
CA LYS A 644 -19.27 23.37 -10.45
C LYS A 644 -20.56 23.18 -9.63
N PRO A 645 -21.63 23.93 -9.94
CA PRO A 645 -22.94 23.65 -9.36
C PRO A 645 -23.32 22.20 -9.62
N LYS A 646 -23.71 21.47 -8.57
CA LYS A 646 -24.14 20.08 -8.70
C LYS A 646 -25.26 19.99 -9.72
N LYS A 647 -25.12 19.07 -10.68
CA LYS A 647 -26.25 18.70 -11.55
C LYS A 647 -27.39 18.23 -10.64
N ALA A 648 -28.60 18.77 -10.85
CA ALA A 648 -29.78 18.29 -10.13
C ALA A 648 -29.84 16.77 -10.28
N ALA A 649 -29.96 16.05 -9.16
CA ALA A 649 -30.05 14.60 -9.19
C ALA A 649 -31.17 14.19 -10.15
N SER A 650 -30.86 13.34 -11.13
CA SER A 650 -31.91 12.68 -11.90
C SER A 650 -32.79 11.94 -10.90
N PRO A 651 -34.14 12.10 -10.94
CA PRO A 651 -35.00 11.33 -10.07
C PRO A 651 -34.66 9.84 -10.24
N ALA A 652 -34.53 9.13 -9.12
CA ALA A 652 -34.31 7.69 -9.12
C ALA A 652 -35.32 7.04 -10.06
N PRO A 653 -34.94 6.06 -10.90
CA PRO A 653 -35.92 5.33 -11.69
C PRO A 653 -36.89 4.68 -10.70
N ASP A 654 -38.15 5.12 -10.76
CA ASP A 654 -39.24 4.49 -10.03
C ASP A 654 -39.09 2.98 -10.20
N ALA A 655 -39.04 2.25 -9.08
CA ALA A 655 -39.26 0.82 -9.10
C ALA A 655 -40.57 0.61 -9.87
N GLN A 656 -40.48 0.10 -11.10
CA GLN A 656 -41.64 -0.17 -11.93
C GLN A 656 -42.52 -1.14 -11.14
N GLN A 657 -43.54 -0.59 -10.48
CA GLN A 657 -44.69 -1.34 -10.01
C GLN A 657 -45.19 -2.14 -11.21
N GLY A 658 -45.28 -3.45 -11.03
CA GLY A 658 -45.62 -4.40 -12.08
C GLY A 658 -46.74 -3.89 -12.98
N GLN A 659 -46.36 -3.50 -14.19
CA GLN A 659 -47.31 -3.11 -15.20
C GLN A 659 -47.99 -4.41 -15.67
N GLN A 660 -49.21 -4.61 -15.17
CA GLN A 660 -50.11 -5.66 -15.67
C GLN A 660 -50.21 -5.55 -17.19
N VAL A 661 -49.79 -6.60 -17.88
CA VAL A 661 -50.00 -6.75 -19.31
C VAL A 661 -51.51 -6.78 -19.56
N PRO A 662 -52.08 -5.93 -20.43
CA PRO A 662 -53.50 -5.95 -20.71
C PRO A 662 -53.88 -7.23 -21.45
N VAL A 663 -54.84 -7.98 -20.91
CA VAL A 663 -55.51 -9.08 -21.61
C VAL A 663 -56.34 -8.47 -22.74
N GLY A 664 -55.84 -8.58 -23.97
CA GLY A 664 -56.56 -8.21 -25.18
C GLY A 664 -57.55 -9.30 -25.58
N LEU A 665 -58.84 -8.95 -25.57
CA LEU A 665 -59.94 -9.74 -26.10
C LEU A 665 -59.84 -9.91 -27.63
N GLY A 666 -59.78 -11.18 -28.06
CA GLY A 666 -60.65 -11.74 -29.08
C GLY A 666 -60.48 -11.29 -30.54
N VAL A 667 -59.78 -12.11 -31.33
CA VAL A 667 -60.12 -12.33 -32.75
C VAL A 667 -60.17 -13.84 -33.01
N ARG A 668 -61.31 -14.27 -33.56
CA ARG A 668 -61.65 -15.64 -33.98
C ARG A 668 -60.64 -16.22 -34.97
N ILE A 669 -60.24 -17.47 -34.73
CA ILE A 669 -59.71 -18.38 -35.76
C ILE A 669 -60.70 -19.55 -35.84
N ASP A 670 -61.20 -19.82 -37.04
CA ASP A 670 -61.99 -21.03 -37.37
C ASP A 670 -61.02 -22.13 -37.80
N PRO A 671 -61.22 -23.40 -37.41
CA PRO A 671 -60.18 -24.42 -37.39
C PRO A 671 -60.20 -25.28 -38.65
N LYS A 672 -59.01 -25.56 -39.19
CA LYS A 672 -58.78 -26.79 -39.95
C LYS A 672 -57.37 -27.29 -39.68
N ASP A 673 -57.35 -28.51 -39.16
CA ASP A 673 -56.44 -29.60 -39.50
C ASP A 673 -54.94 -29.35 -39.25
N ASP A 674 -54.17 -30.20 -38.61
CA ASP A 674 -54.40 -31.38 -37.80
C ASP A 674 -53.02 -31.66 -37.16
N TRP A 675 -53.05 -32.42 -36.09
CA TRP A 675 -51.97 -33.00 -35.28
C TRP A 675 -50.50 -33.02 -35.75
N ALA A 676 -49.64 -32.89 -34.74
CA ALA A 676 -48.20 -33.13 -34.75
C ALA A 676 -47.79 -34.52 -35.28
N ALA A 677 -46.66 -34.57 -35.98
CA ALA A 677 -45.77 -35.72 -35.95
C ALA A 677 -44.32 -35.32 -36.24
N ASP A 678 -43.47 -35.72 -35.30
CA ASP A 678 -42.02 -35.68 -35.29
C ASP A 678 -41.34 -36.36 -36.50
N VAL A 679 -40.02 -36.14 -36.53
CA VAL A 679 -38.95 -37.09 -36.90
C VAL A 679 -38.21 -36.80 -38.22
N LYS A 680 -36.95 -36.36 -38.01
CA LYS A 680 -35.70 -36.76 -38.68
C LYS A 680 -35.78 -37.23 -40.14
N ALA A 681 -34.95 -36.61 -40.99
CA ALA A 681 -33.83 -37.29 -41.67
C ALA A 681 -33.06 -36.34 -42.61
N GLY A 682 -31.73 -36.34 -42.46
CA GLY A 682 -30.74 -36.61 -43.53
C GLY A 682 -30.64 -35.73 -44.77
N ASN A 683 -29.43 -35.16 -44.95
CA ASN A 683 -28.71 -34.79 -46.20
C ASN A 683 -29.45 -33.87 -47.20
N ILE A 684 -28.84 -32.96 -47.96
CA ILE A 684 -27.82 -33.07 -49.03
C ILE A 684 -27.51 -31.58 -49.36
N GLY A 685 -26.27 -31.08 -49.39
CA GLY A 685 -25.39 -31.08 -50.56
C GLY A 685 -25.67 -29.95 -51.57
N LEU A 686 -24.76 -28.96 -51.59
CA LEU A 686 -24.24 -28.13 -52.71
C LEU A 686 -25.18 -27.72 -53.87
N GLU A 687 -25.21 -26.42 -54.19
CA GLU A 687 -24.87 -25.96 -55.54
C GLU A 687 -24.53 -24.46 -55.64
N LYS A 688 -23.51 -24.18 -56.46
CA LYS A 688 -23.01 -22.87 -56.89
C LYS A 688 -23.93 -22.31 -57.99
N LYS A 689 -23.98 -20.98 -58.14
CA LYS A 689 -23.93 -20.35 -59.46
C LYS A 689 -23.37 -18.92 -59.39
N ALA A 690 -22.41 -18.69 -60.28
CA ALA A 690 -21.77 -17.43 -60.60
C ALA A 690 -22.56 -16.69 -61.69
N GLU A 691 -22.43 -15.37 -61.78
CA GLU A 691 -22.37 -14.66 -63.06
C GLU A 691 -21.73 -13.27 -62.89
N GLU A 692 -20.83 -12.96 -63.83
CA GLU A 692 -20.00 -11.77 -64.00
C GLU A 692 -20.76 -10.65 -64.73
N ALA A 693 -20.36 -9.39 -64.52
CA ALA A 693 -20.23 -8.38 -65.59
C ALA A 693 -19.63 -7.06 -65.05
N GLU A 694 -18.43 -6.74 -65.54
CA GLU A 694 -17.75 -5.43 -65.62
C GLU A 694 -18.13 -4.71 -66.96
N PRO A 695 -17.58 -3.53 -67.37
CA PRO A 695 -16.90 -2.41 -66.67
C PRO A 695 -17.33 -1.00 -67.20
N GLU A 696 -16.54 0.04 -66.83
CA GLU A 696 -16.29 1.39 -67.42
C GLU A 696 -16.59 2.55 -66.42
N GLY A 697 -15.70 3.49 -66.09
CA GLY A 697 -14.30 3.79 -66.46
C GLY A 697 -13.80 5.08 -65.76
N GLU A 698 -12.46 5.21 -65.63
CA GLU A 698 -11.57 6.41 -65.53
C GLU A 698 -11.80 7.50 -64.45
N GLU A 699 -10.83 8.17 -63.83
CA GLU A 699 -9.37 8.06 -63.61
C GLU A 699 -8.99 9.12 -62.51
N ASP A 700 -7.72 9.20 -62.11
CA ASP A 700 -7.07 10.10 -61.11
C ASP A 700 -7.19 9.64 -59.63
N GLY A 701 -6.16 9.21 -58.89
CA GLY A 701 -4.71 9.33 -59.04
C GLY A 701 -4.15 9.96 -57.77
N TYR A 702 -3.67 9.17 -56.78
CA TYR A 702 -2.57 9.49 -55.83
C TYR A 702 -2.28 8.26 -54.96
N ALA A 703 -1.05 7.76 -55.05
CA ALA A 703 -0.57 6.52 -54.43
C ALA A 703 0.12 6.77 -53.08
N PHE A 704 -0.15 5.89 -52.09
CA PHE A 704 0.69 5.66 -50.91
C PHE A 704 1.29 4.25 -50.99
N PRO A 705 2.59 4.05 -50.69
CA PRO A 705 3.23 2.75 -50.81
C PRO A 705 2.82 1.80 -49.66
N PRO A 706 2.68 0.49 -49.92
CA PRO A 706 2.46 -0.52 -48.88
C PRO A 706 3.75 -0.86 -48.11
N PRO A 707 3.64 -1.41 -46.88
CA PRO A 707 4.79 -1.71 -46.03
C PRO A 707 5.64 -2.86 -46.59
N PRO A 708 6.96 -2.87 -46.34
CA PRO A 708 7.83 -3.91 -46.86
C PRO A 708 7.64 -5.25 -46.14
N VAL A 709 7.49 -6.28 -46.95
CA VAL A 709 7.63 -7.70 -46.59
C VAL A 709 9.11 -8.01 -46.39
N VAL A 710 9.51 -8.40 -45.18
CA VAL A 710 10.86 -8.94 -44.95
C VAL A 710 10.87 -10.42 -45.29
N VAL A 711 11.50 -10.74 -46.41
CA VAL A 711 11.96 -12.08 -46.77
C VAL A 711 13.25 -12.36 -46.00
N ALA A 712 13.28 -13.44 -45.23
CA ALA A 712 14.48 -13.91 -44.55
C ALA A 712 15.54 -14.36 -45.57
N SER A 713 16.61 -13.58 -45.74
CA SER A 713 17.84 -14.01 -46.40
C SER A 713 18.89 -14.34 -45.35
N THR A 714 19.28 -15.62 -45.27
CA THR A 714 20.48 -16.07 -44.57
C THR A 714 21.72 -15.65 -45.36
N ASN A 715 22.49 -14.69 -44.85
CA ASN A 715 23.88 -14.49 -45.27
C ASN A 715 24.75 -14.37 -44.02
N LYS A 716 25.72 -15.28 -43.92
CA LYS A 716 26.82 -15.25 -42.94
C LYS A 716 27.86 -14.24 -43.46
N GLU A 717 28.16 -13.22 -42.67
CA GLU A 717 29.34 -12.38 -42.93
C GLU A 717 30.58 -13.06 -42.33
N VAL A 718 31.63 -13.12 -43.14
CA VAL A 718 32.99 -13.61 -42.82
C VAL A 718 33.94 -12.54 -43.31
N ASP A 719 35.03 -12.26 -42.58
CA ASP A 719 36.02 -11.26 -43.00
C ASP A 719 36.89 -11.75 -44.18
N GLU A 720 37.66 -10.85 -44.78
CA GLU A 720 38.53 -11.09 -45.95
C GLU A 720 39.68 -12.09 -45.71
N GLN A 721 39.76 -12.71 -44.53
CA GLN A 721 40.64 -13.85 -44.26
C GLN A 721 39.92 -15.09 -43.69
N GLY A 722 38.58 -15.13 -43.75
CA GLY A 722 37.82 -16.37 -43.63
C GLY A 722 37.66 -16.96 -42.23
N ARG A 723 37.76 -16.18 -41.15
CA ARG A 723 37.68 -16.71 -39.75
C ARG A 723 36.41 -16.28 -39.01
N SER A 724 35.89 -17.14 -38.13
CA SER A 724 34.63 -16.91 -37.38
C SER A 724 34.85 -16.19 -36.04
N LEU A 725 33.79 -15.52 -35.55
CA LEU A 725 33.78 -14.72 -34.31
C LEU A 725 34.11 -15.55 -33.05
N ASP A 726 33.80 -16.85 -33.08
CA ASP A 726 34.03 -17.78 -31.96
C ASP A 726 35.52 -18.07 -31.71
N GLU A 727 36.39 -17.90 -32.71
CA GLU A 727 37.85 -18.05 -32.55
C GLU A 727 38.52 -16.81 -31.92
N LYS A 728 37.84 -15.66 -31.88
CA LYS A 728 38.36 -14.43 -31.23
C LYS A 728 38.15 -14.42 -29.71
N LEU A 729 37.07 -15.04 -29.22
CA LEU A 729 36.79 -15.11 -27.77
C LEU A 729 37.71 -16.12 -27.05
N ALA A 730 38.03 -17.24 -27.69
CA ALA A 730 38.92 -18.25 -27.11
C ALA A 730 40.39 -17.81 -26.96
N LYS A 731 40.83 -16.78 -27.71
CA LYS A 731 42.21 -16.28 -27.67
C LYS A 731 42.40 -15.13 -26.66
N MET A 732 41.34 -14.37 -26.36
CA MET A 732 41.37 -13.32 -25.33
C MET A 732 41.34 -13.89 -23.90
N GLU A 733 40.71 -15.04 -23.66
CA GLU A 733 40.72 -15.69 -22.34
C GLU A 733 42.08 -16.33 -21.99
N GLN A 734 42.89 -16.74 -22.97
CA GLN A 734 44.25 -17.23 -22.72
C GLN A 734 45.27 -16.10 -22.44
N GLU A 735 45.11 -14.92 -23.05
CA GLU A 735 46.01 -13.78 -22.83
C GLU A 735 45.76 -13.01 -21.52
N TRP A 736 44.62 -13.24 -20.85
CA TRP A 736 44.29 -12.63 -19.55
C TRP A 736 44.81 -13.45 -18.35
N VAL A 737 44.97 -14.77 -18.51
CA VAL A 737 45.48 -15.68 -17.46
C VAL A 737 47.01 -15.57 -17.32
N ASP A 738 47.74 -15.36 -18.42
CA ASP A 738 49.20 -15.24 -18.42
C ASP A 738 49.75 -13.86 -17.97
N LYS A 739 48.87 -12.88 -17.69
CA LYS A 739 49.25 -11.54 -17.20
C LYS A 739 49.03 -11.30 -15.70
N SER A 740 48.59 -12.32 -14.96
CA SER A 740 48.34 -12.23 -13.51
C SER A 740 49.41 -12.86 -12.63
N TRP A 741 50.53 -13.32 -13.22
CA TRP A 741 51.54 -14.16 -12.55
C TRP A 741 52.99 -13.72 -12.77
N ASP A 742 53.26 -12.42 -12.94
CA ASP A 742 54.65 -11.90 -12.99
C ASP A 742 54.72 -10.42 -12.56
N ASP A 743 54.51 -10.15 -11.26
CA ASP A 743 55.00 -8.98 -10.50
C ASP A 743 54.43 -9.02 -9.07
N GLY A 744 55.14 -9.30 -7.98
CA GLY A 744 56.54 -9.61 -7.73
C GLY A 744 56.72 -9.94 -6.24
N ALA A 745 57.41 -11.05 -5.95
CA ALA A 745 57.91 -11.41 -4.63
C ALA A 745 59.39 -11.80 -4.72
N ALA A 746 60.28 -10.92 -4.24
CA ALA A 746 61.65 -11.20 -3.81
C ALA A 746 62.15 -9.98 -3.01
N GLY A 747 62.77 -10.06 -1.83
CA GLY A 747 63.29 -11.21 -1.09
C GLY A 747 63.67 -10.84 0.35
N ALA A 748 64.06 -11.87 1.09
CA ALA A 748 64.26 -11.90 2.54
C ALA A 748 65.59 -11.29 3.05
N GLY A 749 65.60 -10.92 4.34
CA GLY A 749 66.80 -10.67 5.14
C GLY A 749 66.52 -10.75 6.65
N ALA A 750 67.17 -11.70 7.32
CA ALA A 750 66.94 -12.14 8.70
C ALA A 750 67.47 -11.19 9.80
N GLY A 751 66.90 -11.27 11.01
CA GLY A 751 67.49 -10.67 12.22
C GLY A 751 66.71 -10.90 13.52
N LYS A 752 67.26 -11.73 14.41
CA LYS A 752 66.75 -12.11 15.74
C LYS A 752 66.68 -10.94 16.74
N GLY A 753 65.72 -10.98 17.67
CA GLY A 753 66.02 -10.80 19.10
C GLY A 753 65.15 -9.84 19.94
N LYS A 754 64.48 -10.41 20.94
CA LYS A 754 64.30 -9.94 22.33
C LYS A 754 63.47 -8.65 22.59
N GLY A 755 62.35 -8.80 23.32
CA GLY A 755 61.92 -7.80 24.32
C GLY A 755 62.88 -7.78 25.54
N PRO A 756 62.66 -6.99 26.63
CA PRO A 756 61.40 -6.36 27.07
C PRO A 756 61.55 -4.95 27.74
N LYS A 757 60.47 -4.48 28.38
CA LYS A 757 60.38 -3.55 29.55
C LYS A 757 60.26 -2.03 29.35
N SER A 758 59.09 -1.55 29.77
CA SER A 758 58.82 -0.46 30.74
C SER A 758 59.97 0.46 31.18
N HIS A 759 59.74 1.77 31.16
CA HIS A 759 60.03 2.64 32.31
C HIS A 759 59.20 3.93 32.32
N THR A 760 58.87 4.30 33.55
CA THR A 760 58.11 5.42 34.12
C THR A 760 58.95 6.71 34.31
N SER A 761 58.24 7.78 34.72
CA SER A 761 58.69 8.95 35.54
C SER A 761 59.15 10.19 34.75
N HIS A 762 58.97 11.45 35.19
CA HIS A 762 58.21 12.09 36.28
C HIS A 762 58.28 13.63 36.09
N ASN A 763 57.55 14.36 36.95
CA ASN A 763 57.60 15.79 37.32
C ASN A 763 56.77 16.79 36.49
N GLY A 764 56.00 17.70 37.08
CA GLY A 764 55.72 17.96 38.50
C GLY A 764 55.16 19.38 38.72
N GLY A 765 54.30 19.54 39.74
CA GLY A 765 53.91 20.79 40.43
C GLY A 765 53.00 21.75 39.64
N GLY A 766 52.01 22.45 40.20
CA GLY A 766 51.59 22.70 41.58
C GLY A 766 50.78 24.02 41.61
N GLY A 767 49.82 24.14 42.54
CA GLY A 767 49.04 25.36 42.83
C GLY A 767 47.71 25.43 42.04
N GLY A 768 46.51 25.47 42.62
CA GLY A 768 46.10 25.96 43.94
C GLY A 768 45.65 27.42 43.84
N GLU A 769 44.36 27.67 43.60
CA GLU A 769 43.56 28.65 44.35
C GLU A 769 42.10 28.67 43.88
N ALA A 770 41.21 28.65 44.87
CA ALA A 770 39.78 28.89 44.74
C ALA A 770 39.50 30.29 45.28
N VAL A 771 38.75 31.13 44.56
CA VAL A 771 38.02 32.27 45.15
C VAL A 771 36.66 32.44 44.48
N LYS A 772 35.61 32.34 45.31
CA LYS A 772 34.22 32.76 45.09
C LYS A 772 34.09 34.28 45.14
N LEU A 773 33.09 34.81 44.42
CA LEU A 773 32.05 35.81 44.83
C LEU A 773 31.70 36.68 43.60
N LYS A 774 30.52 36.52 42.99
CA LYS A 774 29.19 37.07 43.35
C LYS A 774 29.04 38.60 43.25
N ASP A 775 28.08 38.95 42.39
CA ASP A 775 27.05 39.98 42.50
C ASP A 775 27.46 41.46 42.51
N ARG A 776 27.02 42.17 41.46
CA ARG A 776 26.05 43.30 41.48
C ARG A 776 26.19 44.12 40.18
N ASN A 777 25.22 44.85 39.66
CA ASN A 777 23.75 44.91 39.68
C ASN A 777 23.40 46.14 38.83
N ARG A 778 22.26 46.11 38.12
CA ARG A 778 21.44 47.26 37.63
C ARG A 778 22.06 48.12 36.52
N SER A 779 21.34 48.42 35.44
CA SER A 779 19.97 48.99 35.40
C SER A 779 19.11 48.46 34.26
#